data_AF-A0A9X1Q2F6-F1
#
_entry.id   AF-A0A9X1Q2F6-F1
#
_cell.length_a   1.000
_cell.length_b   1.000
_cell.length_c   1.000
_cell.angle_alpha   90.00
_cell.angle_beta   90.00
_cell.angle_gamma   90.00
#
_symmetry.space_group_name_H-M   'P 1'
#
loop_
_entity.id
_entity.type
_entity.pdbx_description
1 polymer ?
#
loop_
_entity_poly.entity_id
_entity_poly.type
_entity_poly.pdbx_seq_one_letter_code
_entity_poly.pdbx_strand_id
1 'polypeptide(L)'
;MQSASDRHEYPAHWEADVVLRDGGTARIRPITVDDAERLVSFYEQVSDESKYYRFFAPYPRLSAKDVHRFTHHDFVDRVGLAATVGGEFIATVRYDRIGADGMPASAPADEAEVAFLVQDAHQGRGVASALLEHIGAVARERGIRRFAAEVLPANTKMIKVFTDAGYTQKRSFEDGVVRLEFDLEPTDRSLAVQYAREQRAEARSVRRLLVPGSVAVIGVGRAPGGVGRSVLGNIRDAGFTGRLYAVNRAFPEDLKEVDGVPARRSMRDIEEQVDLAVVAVPAQHVPDVVTECGEHGVQGLVVLSAGYAESGPDGRERQRELVRHARAYGMRIIGPNAFGIINTSADVRLNASLAPEMPRPGRIGLFAQSGAIGIALLSRLHRRGGGVTGVTGVSTLVSSGNRADVSGNDVLQYWYDDPDTDVVLMYLESIGNPRKFTRLARRTAAAKPLVVVQGARHGGAAPQGHAVRATRLPHATVSALLRQAGVIRVDTITELVDAGLLLARQPLPTGPRVAILGNSESLGLLTYDACLSEGLRPLPPLDLTTGASAAAFHQALSHALADETCDAVVVTAIPAIGGASTGDAELAEALRSAAERVPGKPVLVVHVELGGLAEALSAAASTAPQATTTAPGIANRAHPFRPLHCPADPPPAPSDT
;
A
#
# COMPACT_ATOMS: atom_id res chain seq x y z
N MET A 1 -9.79 49.36 -4.02
CA MET A 1 -9.74 49.23 -2.55
C MET A 1 -11.05 48.58 -2.12
N GLN A 2 -11.08 47.25 -1.97
CA GLN A 2 -12.29 46.54 -1.52
C GLN A 2 -12.52 46.77 -0.02
N SER A 3 -13.79 46.89 0.40
CA SER A 3 -14.19 46.93 1.81
C SER A 3 -13.99 45.55 2.47
N ALA A 4 -13.82 45.53 3.78
CA ALA A 4 -13.61 44.32 4.58
C ALA A 4 -14.79 43.31 4.56
N SER A 5 -15.87 43.59 3.82
CA SER A 5 -17.13 42.82 3.80
C SER A 5 -17.18 41.67 2.78
N ASP A 6 -16.29 41.61 1.78
CA ASP A 6 -16.33 40.58 0.72
C ASP A 6 -15.41 39.38 0.97
N ARG A 7 -14.63 39.38 2.06
CA ARG A 7 -13.71 38.27 2.38
C ARG A 7 -14.44 37.16 3.14
N HIS A 8 -15.01 36.22 2.38
CA HIS A 8 -15.44 34.94 2.91
C HIS A 8 -14.21 34.17 3.46
N GLU A 9 -14.37 33.57 4.64
CA GLU A 9 -13.28 32.85 5.30
C GLU A 9 -12.82 31.65 4.45
N TYR A 10 -11.51 31.52 4.24
CA TYR A 10 -10.94 30.45 3.42
C TYR A 10 -11.18 29.08 4.08
N PRO A 11 -11.88 28.14 3.42
CA PRO A 11 -12.24 26.85 4.01
C PRO A 11 -11.06 25.87 3.93
N ALA A 12 -10.06 26.05 4.81
CA ALA A 12 -8.83 25.26 4.82
C ALA A 12 -9.07 23.74 5.01
N HIS A 13 -10.19 23.34 5.62
CA HIS A 13 -10.55 21.91 5.79
C HIS A 13 -10.96 21.22 4.48
N TRP A 14 -11.19 21.98 3.40
CA TRP A 14 -11.40 21.43 2.05
C TRP A 14 -10.09 21.13 1.33
N GLU A 15 -8.93 21.44 1.88
CA GLU A 15 -7.68 21.04 1.24
C GLU A 15 -7.40 19.55 1.45
N ALA A 16 -7.00 18.86 0.37
CA ALA A 16 -6.65 17.45 0.43
C ALA A 16 -5.56 17.09 -0.57
N ASP A 17 -4.68 16.16 -0.18
CA ASP A 17 -3.80 15.50 -1.14
C ASP A 17 -4.48 14.21 -1.61
N VAL A 18 -4.55 14.03 -2.93
CA VAL A 18 -5.13 12.85 -3.56
C VAL A 18 -4.08 12.07 -4.31
N VAL A 19 -4.20 10.74 -4.30
CA VAL A 19 -3.40 9.85 -5.13
C VAL A 19 -4.13 9.65 -6.45
N LEU A 20 -3.44 9.93 -7.55
CA LEU A 20 -3.96 9.82 -8.91
C LEU A 20 -3.86 8.38 -9.43
N ARG A 21 -4.57 8.08 -10.52
CA ARG A 21 -4.65 6.75 -11.13
C ARG A 21 -3.27 6.22 -11.54
N ASP A 22 -2.38 7.12 -11.92
CA ASP A 22 -1.03 6.77 -12.31
C ASP A 22 -0.16 6.38 -11.11
N GLY A 23 -0.52 6.78 -9.88
CA GLY A 23 0.19 6.56 -8.62
C GLY A 23 0.89 7.81 -8.06
N GLY A 24 0.90 8.93 -8.79
CA GLY A 24 1.40 10.23 -8.31
C GLY A 24 0.41 10.96 -7.41
N THR A 25 0.77 12.12 -6.89
CA THR A 25 -0.14 12.95 -6.05
C THR A 25 -0.51 14.27 -6.70
N ALA A 26 -1.66 14.82 -6.28
CA ALA A 26 -2.07 16.20 -6.56
C ALA A 26 -2.72 16.81 -5.31
N ARG A 27 -2.61 18.13 -5.15
CA ARG A 27 -3.29 18.89 -4.09
C ARG A 27 -4.61 19.44 -4.63
N ILE A 28 -5.72 19.15 -3.97
CA ILE A 28 -6.99 19.83 -4.20
C ILE A 28 -7.15 20.92 -3.15
N ARG A 29 -7.48 22.14 -3.58
CA ARG A 29 -7.77 23.25 -2.67
C ARG A 29 -8.78 24.25 -3.27
N PRO A 30 -9.45 25.06 -2.43
CA PRO A 30 -10.26 26.18 -2.92
C PRO A 30 -9.44 27.18 -3.76
N ILE A 31 -10.06 27.71 -4.81
CA ILE A 31 -9.52 28.79 -5.65
C ILE A 31 -9.73 30.12 -4.94
N THR A 32 -8.69 30.95 -4.87
CA THR A 32 -8.75 32.28 -4.29
C THR A 32 -8.58 33.38 -5.33
N VAL A 33 -8.76 34.63 -4.92
CA VAL A 33 -8.55 35.81 -5.76
C VAL A 33 -7.09 35.95 -6.25
N ASP A 34 -6.13 35.39 -5.49
CA ASP A 34 -4.71 35.42 -5.81
C ASP A 34 -4.31 34.41 -6.89
N ASP A 35 -5.25 33.56 -7.34
CA ASP A 35 -5.01 32.57 -8.39
C ASP A 35 -5.31 33.08 -9.80
N ALA A 36 -5.61 34.38 -9.97
CA ALA A 36 -5.94 34.94 -11.28
C ALA A 36 -4.88 34.64 -12.35
N GLU A 37 -3.60 34.84 -12.03
CA GLU A 37 -2.49 34.56 -12.96
C GLU A 37 -2.31 33.06 -13.21
N ARG A 38 -2.42 32.23 -12.16
CA ARG A 38 -2.34 30.76 -12.28
C ARG A 38 -3.45 30.21 -13.16
N LEU A 39 -4.67 30.74 -13.02
CA LEU A 39 -5.82 30.35 -13.82
C LEU A 39 -5.61 30.70 -15.30
N VAL A 40 -5.07 31.88 -15.59
CA VAL A 40 -4.75 32.30 -16.98
C VAL A 40 -3.65 31.41 -17.57
N SER A 41 -2.55 31.20 -16.86
CA SER A 41 -1.46 30.32 -17.28
C SER A 41 -1.95 28.90 -17.58
N PHE A 42 -2.75 28.32 -16.67
CA PHE A 42 -3.40 27.03 -16.90
C PHE A 42 -4.28 27.03 -18.15
N TYR A 43 -5.11 28.07 -18.32
CA TYR A 43 -6.02 28.17 -19.46
C TYR A 43 -5.29 28.19 -20.81
N GLU A 44 -4.14 28.86 -20.87
CA GLU A 44 -3.30 28.91 -22.06
C GLU A 44 -2.74 27.54 -22.45
N GLN A 45 -2.53 26.65 -21.48
CA GLN A 45 -2.01 25.30 -21.69
C GLN A 45 -3.10 24.27 -22.04
N VAL A 46 -4.39 24.63 -21.98
CA VAL A 46 -5.50 23.77 -22.38
C VAL A 46 -5.72 23.86 -23.89
N SER A 47 -5.97 22.73 -24.54
CA SER A 47 -6.24 22.67 -25.97
C SER A 47 -7.53 23.40 -26.35
N ASP A 48 -7.60 23.89 -27.59
CA ASP A 48 -8.80 24.55 -28.11
C ASP A 48 -10.01 23.59 -28.15
N GLU A 49 -9.78 22.30 -28.35
CA GLU A 49 -10.82 21.27 -28.27
C GLU A 49 -11.39 21.17 -26.84
N SER A 50 -10.53 21.07 -25.82
CA SER A 50 -10.96 21.03 -24.43
C SER A 50 -11.68 22.32 -24.00
N LYS A 51 -11.26 23.48 -24.50
CA LYS A 51 -11.98 24.76 -24.32
C LYS A 51 -13.35 24.74 -25.00
N TYR A 52 -13.42 24.29 -26.25
CA TYR A 52 -14.67 24.18 -26.99
C TYR A 52 -15.67 23.26 -26.28
N TYR A 53 -15.23 22.10 -25.79
CA TYR A 53 -16.08 21.21 -25.02
C TYR A 53 -16.57 21.79 -23.69
N ARG A 54 -15.86 22.77 -23.11
CA ARG A 54 -16.23 23.41 -21.86
C ARG A 54 -17.19 24.58 -22.05
N PHE A 55 -17.00 25.39 -23.09
CA PHE A 55 -17.75 26.64 -23.30
C PHE A 55 -18.75 26.57 -24.45
N PHE A 56 -18.79 25.45 -25.17
CA PHE A 56 -19.67 25.19 -26.32
C PHE A 56 -19.49 26.19 -27.49
N ALA A 57 -18.39 26.94 -27.48
CA ALA A 57 -18.03 27.94 -28.47
C ALA A 57 -16.50 28.13 -28.51
N PRO A 58 -15.94 28.68 -29.60
CA PRO A 58 -14.54 29.08 -29.64
C PRO A 58 -14.24 30.09 -28.52
N TYR A 59 -13.41 29.70 -27.55
CA TYR A 59 -13.10 30.49 -26.36
C TYR A 59 -11.59 30.58 -26.15
N PRO A 60 -10.83 31.24 -27.05
CA PRO A 60 -9.37 31.15 -27.08
C PRO A 60 -8.68 31.75 -25.85
N ARG A 61 -9.29 32.75 -25.21
CA ARG A 61 -8.77 33.44 -24.02
C ARG A 61 -9.90 33.77 -23.04
N LEU A 62 -9.56 33.82 -21.76
CA LEU A 62 -10.48 34.33 -20.72
C LEU A 62 -10.51 35.85 -20.74
N SER A 63 -11.70 36.44 -20.67
CA SER A 63 -11.84 37.88 -20.45
C SER A 63 -11.52 38.23 -18.99
N ALA A 64 -11.21 39.51 -18.70
CA ALA A 64 -11.01 39.96 -17.31
C ALA A 64 -12.24 39.68 -16.42
N LYS A 65 -13.44 39.72 -17.02
CA LYS A 65 -14.70 39.37 -16.34
C LYS A 65 -14.76 37.89 -15.98
N ASP A 66 -14.30 37.00 -16.85
CA ASP A 66 -14.26 35.56 -16.59
C ASP A 66 -13.25 35.23 -15.51
N VAL A 67 -12.04 35.79 -15.60
CA VAL A 67 -10.99 35.60 -14.58
C VAL A 67 -11.52 36.04 -13.21
N HIS A 68 -12.17 37.20 -13.13
CA HIS A 68 -12.81 37.66 -11.90
C HIS A 68 -13.88 36.68 -11.42
N ARG A 69 -14.83 36.30 -12.29
CA ARG A 69 -15.91 35.35 -11.97
C ARG A 69 -15.36 34.00 -11.47
N PHE A 70 -14.24 33.55 -12.00
CA PHE A 70 -13.67 32.21 -11.77
C PHE A 70 -12.68 32.15 -10.61
N THR A 71 -12.43 33.28 -9.95
CA THR A 71 -11.52 33.38 -8.79
C THR A 71 -12.21 33.96 -7.55
N HIS A 72 -13.30 34.71 -7.74
CA HIS A 72 -14.09 35.32 -6.67
C HIS A 72 -15.31 34.44 -6.35
N HIS A 73 -15.09 33.51 -5.42
CA HIS A 73 -16.09 32.56 -4.91
C HIS A 73 -16.51 32.97 -3.49
N ASP A 74 -17.79 32.77 -3.15
CA ASP A 74 -18.32 33.02 -1.79
C ASP A 74 -18.19 31.80 -0.87
N PHE A 75 -17.78 30.65 -1.42
CA PHE A 75 -17.65 29.36 -0.72
C PHE A 75 -18.98 28.81 -0.14
N VAL A 76 -20.12 29.29 -0.64
CA VAL A 76 -21.47 28.89 -0.23
C VAL A 76 -22.30 28.51 -1.46
N ASP A 77 -22.64 29.48 -2.29
CA ASP A 77 -23.46 29.32 -3.50
C ASP A 77 -22.58 29.18 -4.74
N ARG A 78 -21.38 29.74 -4.70
CA ARG A 78 -20.37 29.64 -5.75
C ARG A 78 -19.09 29.12 -5.16
N VAL A 79 -18.68 27.92 -5.58
CA VAL A 79 -17.46 27.26 -5.10
C VAL A 79 -16.60 26.90 -6.29
N GLY A 80 -15.30 27.18 -6.18
CA GLY A 80 -14.30 26.69 -7.11
C GLY A 80 -13.14 26.01 -6.37
N LEU A 81 -12.72 24.86 -6.90
CA LEU A 81 -11.56 24.12 -6.46
C LEU A 81 -10.59 23.93 -7.62
N ALA A 82 -9.29 23.93 -7.32
CA ALA A 82 -8.24 23.58 -8.25
C ALA A 82 -7.49 22.33 -7.76
N ALA A 83 -7.13 21.47 -8.71
CA ALA A 83 -6.11 20.46 -8.50
C ALA A 83 -4.76 21.02 -8.96
N THR A 84 -3.72 20.87 -8.13
CA THR A 84 -2.39 21.41 -8.41
C THR A 84 -1.28 20.38 -8.28
N VAL A 85 -0.24 20.56 -9.10
CA VAL A 85 1.05 19.84 -9.06
C VAL A 85 2.14 20.89 -9.27
N GLY A 86 3.16 20.90 -8.43
CA GLY A 86 4.21 21.93 -8.40
C GLY A 86 3.69 23.32 -8.00
N GLY A 87 2.47 23.41 -7.45
CA GLY A 87 1.77 24.68 -7.24
C GLY A 87 1.01 25.20 -8.46
N GLU A 88 1.21 24.59 -9.63
CA GLU A 88 0.55 24.93 -10.88
C GLU A 88 -0.81 24.23 -11.00
N PHE A 89 -1.78 24.92 -11.62
CA PHE A 89 -3.11 24.37 -11.86
C PHE A 89 -3.04 23.32 -12.97
N ILE A 90 -3.56 22.12 -12.70
CA ILE A 90 -3.69 21.04 -13.70
C ILE A 90 -5.15 20.76 -14.05
N ALA A 91 -6.07 21.19 -13.18
CA ALA A 91 -7.50 21.13 -13.40
C ALA A 91 -8.26 22.07 -12.46
N THR A 92 -9.46 22.46 -12.87
CA THR A 92 -10.42 23.21 -12.04
C THR A 92 -11.79 22.55 -12.08
N VAL A 93 -12.53 22.69 -10.99
CA VAL A 93 -13.95 22.36 -10.90
C VAL A 93 -14.66 23.49 -10.19
N ARG A 94 -15.86 23.81 -10.64
CA ARG A 94 -16.73 24.79 -9.97
C ARG A 94 -18.15 24.32 -9.93
N TYR A 95 -18.89 24.77 -8.93
CA TYR A 95 -20.35 24.78 -8.99
C TYR A 95 -20.90 26.18 -8.70
N ASP A 96 -22.03 26.49 -9.34
CA ASP A 96 -22.89 27.63 -9.01
C ASP A 96 -24.27 27.06 -8.62
N ARG A 97 -24.83 27.47 -7.46
CA ARG A 97 -26.17 27.04 -7.01
C ARG A 97 -27.25 27.59 -7.94
N ILE A 98 -28.20 26.73 -8.31
CA ILE A 98 -29.28 27.07 -9.24
C ILE A 98 -30.66 26.76 -8.65
N GLY A 99 -31.66 27.52 -9.09
CA GLY A 99 -33.08 27.25 -8.84
C GLY A 99 -33.64 26.19 -9.78
N ALA A 100 -34.92 25.86 -9.62
CA ALA A 100 -35.63 24.92 -10.50
C ALA A 100 -35.73 25.42 -11.96
N ASP A 101 -35.56 26.72 -12.17
CA ASP A 101 -35.52 27.40 -13.47
C ASP A 101 -34.10 27.45 -14.09
N GLY A 102 -33.09 26.88 -13.43
CA GLY A 102 -31.70 26.92 -13.87
C GLY A 102 -30.98 28.26 -13.62
N MET A 103 -31.64 29.24 -13.00
CA MET A 103 -31.06 30.55 -12.73
C MET A 103 -30.26 30.54 -11.42
N PRO A 104 -29.25 31.44 -11.24
CA PRO A 104 -28.51 31.54 -10.00
C PRO A 104 -29.44 31.73 -8.79
N ALA A 105 -29.23 30.91 -7.76
CA ALA A 105 -30.05 30.91 -6.56
C ALA A 105 -29.20 30.80 -5.29
N SER A 106 -29.84 31.05 -4.15
CA SER A 106 -29.29 30.80 -2.81
C SER A 106 -30.12 29.74 -2.07
N ALA A 107 -29.72 29.37 -0.87
CA ALA A 107 -30.52 28.50 -0.01
C ALA A 107 -31.99 29.04 0.10
N PRO A 108 -33.02 28.17 0.06
CA PRO A 108 -32.99 26.73 0.30
C PRO A 108 -32.88 25.85 -0.97
N ALA A 109 -32.57 26.40 -2.15
CA ALA A 109 -32.39 25.59 -3.36
C ALA A 109 -31.31 24.52 -3.14
N ASP A 110 -31.54 23.28 -3.59
CA ASP A 110 -30.67 22.13 -3.31
C ASP A 110 -29.93 21.58 -4.54
N GLU A 111 -29.90 22.36 -5.62
CA GLU A 111 -29.30 22.00 -6.89
C GLU A 111 -28.18 22.97 -7.28
N ALA A 112 -27.14 22.46 -7.93
CA ALA A 112 -26.06 23.28 -8.46
C ALA A 112 -25.60 22.81 -9.84
N GLU A 113 -25.29 23.76 -10.71
CA GLU A 113 -24.64 23.48 -11.99
C GLU A 113 -23.14 23.27 -11.74
N VAL A 114 -22.58 22.14 -12.18
CA VAL A 114 -21.17 21.79 -11.98
C VAL A 114 -20.42 21.74 -13.30
N ALA A 115 -19.19 22.26 -13.32
CA ALA A 115 -18.37 22.27 -14.51
C ALA A 115 -16.88 22.08 -14.24
N PHE A 116 -16.20 21.42 -15.17
CA PHE A 116 -14.82 20.94 -15.04
C PHE A 116 -13.97 21.40 -16.21
N LEU A 117 -12.69 21.69 -15.95
CA LEU A 117 -11.68 21.85 -16.99
C LEU A 117 -10.40 21.15 -16.55
N VAL A 118 -9.86 20.27 -17.39
CA VAL A 118 -8.64 19.49 -17.11
C VAL A 118 -7.67 19.70 -18.25
N GLN A 119 -6.43 20.05 -17.94
CA GLN A 119 -5.36 20.17 -18.93
C GLN A 119 -5.12 18.83 -19.63
N ASP A 120 -4.96 18.85 -20.95
CA ASP A 120 -4.88 17.66 -21.80
C ASP A 120 -3.76 16.70 -21.36
N ALA A 121 -2.58 17.23 -20.99
CA ALA A 121 -1.45 16.46 -20.47
C ALA A 121 -1.75 15.70 -19.14
N HIS A 122 -2.81 16.09 -18.43
CA HIS A 122 -3.23 15.49 -17.17
C HIS A 122 -4.50 14.64 -17.29
N GLN A 123 -5.09 14.54 -18.49
CA GLN A 123 -6.24 13.66 -18.73
C GLN A 123 -5.86 12.19 -18.58
N GLY A 124 -6.84 11.33 -18.25
CA GLY A 124 -6.61 9.89 -18.02
C GLY A 124 -5.97 9.54 -16.67
N ARG A 125 -5.42 10.53 -15.94
CA ARG A 125 -4.81 10.35 -14.60
C ARG A 125 -5.84 10.28 -13.46
N GLY A 126 -7.14 10.39 -13.75
CA GLY A 126 -8.22 10.33 -12.76
C GLY A 126 -8.52 11.65 -12.04
N VAL A 127 -7.90 12.77 -12.46
CA VAL A 127 -8.04 14.10 -11.84
C VAL A 127 -9.50 14.56 -11.79
N ALA A 128 -10.25 14.42 -12.89
CA ALA A 128 -11.66 14.81 -12.94
C ALA A 128 -12.53 14.02 -11.94
N SER A 129 -12.27 12.72 -11.79
CA SER A 129 -12.97 11.88 -10.83
C SER A 129 -12.68 12.29 -9.39
N ALA A 130 -11.42 12.57 -9.06
CA ALA A 130 -11.03 13.06 -7.74
C ALA A 130 -11.68 14.42 -7.44
N LEU A 131 -11.69 15.34 -8.41
CA LEU A 131 -12.35 16.64 -8.28
C LEU A 131 -13.87 16.49 -8.10
N LEU A 132 -14.53 15.60 -8.84
CA LEU A 132 -15.97 15.34 -8.72
C LEU A 132 -16.35 14.79 -7.34
N GLU A 133 -15.55 13.85 -6.83
CA GLU A 133 -15.74 13.29 -5.48
C GLU A 133 -15.57 14.39 -4.41
N HIS A 134 -14.54 15.22 -4.56
CA HIS A 134 -14.23 16.28 -3.59
C HIS A 134 -15.23 17.43 -3.62
N ILE A 135 -15.59 17.94 -4.80
CA ILE A 135 -16.59 19.01 -4.94
C ILE A 135 -17.98 18.53 -4.50
N GLY A 136 -18.31 17.26 -4.71
CA GLY A 136 -19.56 16.67 -4.23
C GLY A 136 -19.65 16.65 -2.70
N ALA A 137 -18.55 16.31 -2.02
CA ALA A 137 -18.48 16.38 -0.56
C ALA A 137 -18.65 17.82 -0.05
N VAL A 138 -17.99 18.78 -0.70
CA VAL A 138 -18.11 20.22 -0.40
C VAL A 138 -19.55 20.71 -0.61
N ALA A 139 -20.17 20.37 -1.73
CA ALA A 139 -21.53 20.80 -2.04
C ALA A 139 -22.56 20.25 -1.05
N ARG A 140 -22.38 19.00 -0.59
CA ARG A 140 -23.22 18.42 0.47
C ARG A 140 -23.10 19.16 1.80
N GLU A 141 -21.90 19.62 2.17
CA GLU A 141 -21.70 20.48 3.35
C GLU A 141 -22.49 21.80 3.23
N ARG A 142 -22.77 22.24 1.99
CA ARG A 142 -23.56 23.44 1.67
C ARG A 142 -25.03 23.13 1.33
N GLY A 143 -25.51 21.93 1.65
CA GLY A 143 -26.92 21.55 1.47
C GLY A 143 -27.34 21.26 0.02
N ILE A 144 -26.39 21.13 -0.90
CA ILE A 144 -26.67 20.67 -2.26
C ILE A 144 -26.88 19.15 -2.24
N ARG A 145 -27.99 18.72 -2.84
CA ARG A 145 -28.34 17.31 -3.02
C ARG A 145 -28.14 16.82 -4.43
N ARG A 146 -28.25 17.70 -5.43
CA ARG A 146 -28.11 17.33 -6.84
C ARG A 146 -27.14 18.22 -7.59
N PHE A 147 -26.37 17.63 -8.50
CA PHE A 147 -25.67 18.38 -9.53
C PHE A 147 -26.37 18.24 -10.87
N ALA A 148 -26.41 19.34 -11.61
CA ALA A 148 -26.70 19.36 -13.04
C ALA A 148 -25.40 19.66 -13.81
N ALA A 149 -25.18 18.99 -14.93
CA ALA A 149 -24.09 19.28 -15.84
C ALA A 149 -24.55 19.16 -17.28
N GLU A 150 -24.16 20.11 -18.12
CA GLU A 150 -24.35 20.04 -19.56
C GLU A 150 -23.05 19.61 -20.23
N VAL A 151 -23.15 18.66 -21.15
CA VAL A 151 -22.00 18.11 -21.87
C VAL A 151 -22.36 17.95 -23.34
N LEU A 152 -21.48 18.40 -24.24
CA LEU A 152 -21.65 18.11 -25.67
C LEU A 152 -21.61 16.61 -25.93
N PRO A 153 -22.50 16.05 -26.79
CA PRO A 153 -22.54 14.62 -27.10
C PRO A 153 -21.19 14.03 -27.56
N ALA A 154 -20.39 14.85 -28.25
CA ALA A 154 -19.05 14.47 -28.72
C ALA A 154 -18.03 14.26 -27.59
N ASN A 155 -18.23 14.86 -26.41
CA ASN A 155 -17.34 14.74 -25.26
C ASN A 155 -17.59 13.43 -24.47
N THR A 156 -17.36 12.32 -25.14
CA THR A 156 -17.52 10.96 -24.59
C THR A 156 -16.65 10.73 -23.35
N LYS A 157 -15.49 11.38 -23.25
CA LYS A 157 -14.59 11.32 -22.09
C LYS A 157 -15.27 11.86 -20.82
N MET A 158 -15.86 13.05 -20.87
CA MET A 158 -16.56 13.62 -19.71
C MET A 158 -17.84 12.86 -19.37
N ILE A 159 -18.62 12.44 -20.37
CA ILE A 159 -19.78 11.58 -20.16
C ILE A 159 -19.37 10.30 -19.41
N LYS A 160 -18.22 9.71 -19.78
CA LYS A 160 -17.68 8.54 -19.10
C LYS A 160 -17.27 8.84 -17.65
N VAL A 161 -16.62 9.96 -17.35
CA VAL A 161 -16.25 10.35 -15.96
C VAL A 161 -17.48 10.37 -15.06
N PHE A 162 -18.54 11.00 -15.53
CA PHE A 162 -19.82 11.09 -14.83
C PHE A 162 -20.52 9.75 -14.70
N THR A 163 -20.54 8.96 -15.77
CA THR A 163 -21.15 7.61 -15.76
C THR A 163 -20.40 6.65 -14.82
N ASP A 164 -19.06 6.71 -14.85
CA ASP A 164 -18.21 5.89 -14.00
C ASP A 164 -18.26 6.32 -12.54
N ALA A 165 -18.70 7.55 -12.21
CA ALA A 165 -18.78 8.00 -10.81
C ALA A 165 -19.86 7.27 -9.99
N GLY A 166 -20.72 6.48 -10.64
CA GLY A 166 -21.68 5.60 -9.97
C GLY A 166 -22.89 6.30 -9.37
N TYR A 167 -23.07 7.59 -9.63
CA TYR A 167 -24.26 8.35 -9.26
C TYR A 167 -25.45 8.00 -10.16
N THR A 168 -26.67 8.05 -9.61
CA THR A 168 -27.91 7.85 -10.37
C THR A 168 -28.07 8.98 -11.37
N GLN A 169 -28.17 8.64 -12.66
CA GLN A 169 -28.16 9.62 -13.74
C GLN A 169 -29.50 9.66 -14.47
N LYS A 170 -30.03 10.86 -14.66
CA LYS A 170 -31.03 11.14 -15.71
C LYS A 170 -30.31 11.78 -16.88
N ARG A 171 -30.63 11.31 -18.08
CA ARG A 171 -30.15 11.89 -19.35
C ARG A 171 -31.35 12.46 -20.07
N SER A 172 -31.30 13.74 -20.41
CA SER A 172 -32.15 14.31 -21.45
C SER A 172 -31.27 14.88 -22.55
N PHE A 173 -31.80 14.80 -23.77
CA PHE A 173 -31.23 15.49 -24.93
C PHE A 173 -32.10 16.72 -25.16
N GLU A 174 -31.54 17.88 -24.88
CA GLU A 174 -32.18 19.19 -25.03
C GLU A 174 -31.19 20.10 -25.74
N ASP A 175 -31.64 20.84 -26.76
CA ASP A 175 -30.84 21.85 -27.47
C ASP A 175 -29.44 21.42 -27.95
N GLY A 176 -29.30 20.14 -28.33
CA GLY A 176 -28.03 19.58 -28.83
C GLY A 176 -26.99 19.26 -27.77
N VAL A 177 -27.30 19.43 -26.48
CA VAL A 177 -26.48 19.03 -25.34
C VAL A 177 -27.06 17.80 -24.63
N VAL A 178 -26.19 17.07 -23.94
CA VAL A 178 -26.61 16.01 -23.01
C VAL A 178 -26.66 16.61 -21.61
N ARG A 179 -27.86 16.78 -21.05
CA ARG A 179 -28.04 17.19 -19.66
C ARG A 179 -27.94 15.98 -18.75
N LEU A 180 -27.07 16.08 -17.75
CA LEU A 180 -26.79 15.03 -16.78
C LEU A 180 -27.15 15.53 -15.38
N GLU A 181 -28.06 14.83 -14.72
CA GLU A 181 -28.37 15.06 -13.30
C GLU A 181 -27.76 13.98 -12.43
N PHE A 182 -27.19 14.35 -11.28
CA PHE A 182 -26.53 13.44 -10.33
C PHE A 182 -27.05 13.68 -8.92
N ASP A 183 -27.57 12.64 -8.27
CA ASP A 183 -27.81 12.67 -6.83
C ASP A 183 -26.48 12.51 -6.08
N LEU A 184 -26.18 13.42 -5.16
CA LEU A 184 -24.94 13.41 -4.36
C LEU A 184 -25.02 12.47 -3.16
N GLU A 185 -26.18 11.90 -2.86
CA GLU A 185 -26.29 10.85 -1.86
C GLU A 185 -25.51 9.60 -2.33
N PRO A 186 -24.49 9.13 -1.57
CA PRO A 186 -23.70 7.98 -1.97
C PRO A 186 -24.57 6.72 -2.02
N THR A 187 -24.49 5.99 -3.13
CA THR A 187 -25.09 4.67 -3.27
C THR A 187 -24.04 3.60 -3.01
N ASP A 188 -24.45 2.37 -2.71
CA ASP A 188 -23.51 1.24 -2.58
C ASP A 188 -22.63 1.08 -3.83
N ARG A 189 -23.20 1.35 -5.01
CA ARG A 189 -22.48 1.33 -6.29
C ARG A 189 -21.44 2.44 -6.37
N SER A 190 -21.78 3.69 -6.03
CA SER A 190 -20.82 4.80 -6.09
C SER A 190 -19.69 4.61 -5.08
N LEU A 191 -20.00 4.15 -3.87
CA LEU A 191 -19.00 3.80 -2.85
C LEU A 191 -18.07 2.67 -3.33
N ALA A 192 -18.62 1.61 -3.94
CA ALA A 192 -17.80 0.52 -4.47
C ALA A 192 -16.84 0.99 -5.58
N VAL A 193 -17.29 1.88 -6.47
CA VAL A 193 -16.43 2.45 -7.51
C VAL A 193 -15.35 3.34 -6.91
N GLN A 194 -15.70 4.22 -5.95
CA GLN A 194 -14.74 5.06 -5.23
C GLN A 194 -13.66 4.19 -4.55
N TYR A 195 -14.05 3.15 -3.82
CA TYR A 195 -13.11 2.25 -3.16
C TYR A 195 -12.22 1.46 -4.14
N ALA A 196 -12.75 1.06 -5.29
CA ALA A 196 -11.96 0.40 -6.33
C ALA A 196 -10.97 1.35 -7.02
N ARG A 197 -11.30 2.64 -7.15
CA ARG A 197 -10.38 3.66 -7.66
C ARG A 197 -9.28 3.95 -6.65
N GLU A 198 -9.66 4.22 -5.40
CA GLU A 198 -8.75 4.42 -4.28
C GLU A 198 -7.73 3.28 -4.20
N GLN A 199 -8.20 2.02 -4.23
CA GLN A 199 -7.30 0.87 -4.18
C GLN A 199 -6.31 0.82 -5.33
N ARG A 200 -6.75 0.99 -6.59
CA ARG A 200 -5.83 0.93 -7.74
C ARG A 200 -4.81 2.06 -7.72
N ALA A 201 -5.24 3.28 -7.37
CA ALA A 201 -4.36 4.45 -7.29
C ALA A 201 -3.29 4.26 -6.20
N GLU A 202 -3.68 3.83 -5.00
CA GLU A 202 -2.77 3.61 -3.87
C GLU A 202 -1.84 2.43 -4.10
N ALA A 203 -2.36 1.30 -4.61
CA ALA A 203 -1.55 0.15 -4.99
C ALA A 203 -0.48 0.53 -6.03
N ARG A 204 -0.87 1.32 -7.05
CA ARG A 204 0.08 1.80 -8.06
C ARG A 204 1.11 2.75 -7.46
N SER A 205 0.70 3.62 -6.54
CA SER A 205 1.57 4.52 -5.80
C SER A 205 2.66 3.78 -5.02
N VAL A 206 2.30 2.71 -4.31
CA VAL A 206 3.26 1.85 -3.60
C VAL A 206 4.12 1.04 -4.57
N ARG A 207 3.54 0.53 -5.67
CA ARG A 207 4.29 -0.21 -6.70
C ARG A 207 5.44 0.60 -7.30
N ARG A 208 5.25 1.91 -7.50
CA ARG A 208 6.32 2.83 -7.98
C ARG A 208 7.53 2.87 -7.04
N LEU A 209 7.32 2.64 -5.74
CA LEU A 209 8.38 2.59 -4.74
C LEU A 209 9.07 1.22 -4.70
N LEU A 210 8.29 0.14 -4.86
CA LEU A 210 8.77 -1.24 -4.70
C LEU A 210 9.32 -1.86 -5.99
N VAL A 211 8.98 -1.32 -7.15
CA VAL A 211 9.38 -1.83 -8.48
C VAL A 211 9.96 -0.67 -9.33
N PRO A 212 11.01 0.03 -8.86
CA PRO A 212 11.66 1.07 -9.66
C PRO A 212 12.54 0.45 -10.75
N GLY A 213 12.61 1.10 -11.92
CA GLY A 213 13.58 0.79 -12.97
C GLY A 213 14.92 1.50 -12.80
N SER A 214 14.97 2.54 -11.95
CA SER A 214 16.19 3.28 -11.62
C SER A 214 16.16 3.84 -10.20
N VAL A 215 17.32 3.80 -9.53
CA VAL A 215 17.49 4.25 -8.13
C VAL A 215 18.70 5.18 -8.03
N ALA A 216 18.54 6.32 -7.36
CA ALA A 216 19.64 7.18 -6.95
C ALA A 216 19.81 7.12 -5.43
N VAL A 217 21.03 6.84 -4.95
CA VAL A 217 21.37 6.90 -3.53
C VAL A 217 22.08 8.22 -3.25
N ILE A 218 21.45 9.08 -2.45
CA ILE A 218 21.89 10.44 -2.17
C ILE A 218 22.52 10.50 -0.78
N GLY A 219 23.73 11.04 -0.70
CA GLY A 219 24.55 11.04 0.53
C GLY A 219 25.57 9.92 0.59
N VAL A 220 26.01 9.40 -0.56
CA VAL A 220 27.05 8.37 -0.65
C VAL A 220 28.41 8.98 -0.31
N GLY A 221 29.05 8.52 0.76
CA GLY A 221 30.39 8.96 1.14
C GLY A 221 31.49 8.44 0.21
N ARG A 222 32.66 9.10 0.20
CA ARG A 222 33.85 8.63 -0.53
C ARG A 222 34.50 7.42 0.15
N ALA A 223 34.72 7.53 1.46
CA ALA A 223 35.28 6.46 2.26
C ALA A 223 34.25 5.32 2.44
N PRO A 224 34.71 4.06 2.57
CA PRO A 224 33.84 2.97 2.99
C PRO A 224 33.14 3.30 4.33
N GLY A 225 31.88 2.89 4.45
CA GLY A 225 31.07 3.12 5.65
C GLY A 225 30.08 4.29 5.56
N GLY A 226 29.24 4.41 6.58
CA GLY A 226 28.12 5.34 6.62
C GLY A 226 26.85 4.80 5.92
N VAL A 227 25.72 5.45 6.19
CA VAL A 227 24.38 5.01 5.79
C VAL A 227 24.26 4.93 4.26
N GLY A 228 24.59 6.01 3.54
CA GLY A 228 24.48 6.04 2.08
C GLY A 228 25.38 5.01 1.38
N ARG A 229 26.61 4.79 1.87
CA ARG A 229 27.53 3.78 1.33
C ARG A 229 27.01 2.36 1.55
N SER A 230 26.44 2.10 2.73
CA SER A 230 25.89 0.79 3.08
C SER A 230 24.70 0.44 2.20
N VAL A 231 23.77 1.38 1.98
CA VAL A 231 22.60 1.12 1.14
C VAL A 231 22.99 0.98 -0.34
N LEU A 232 23.96 1.77 -0.81
CA LEU A 232 24.49 1.59 -2.17
C LEU A 232 25.06 0.17 -2.37
N GLY A 233 25.85 -0.29 -1.41
CA GLY A 233 26.37 -1.66 -1.37
C GLY A 233 25.24 -2.69 -1.37
N ASN A 234 24.25 -2.54 -0.47
CA ASN A 234 23.12 -3.46 -0.36
C ASN A 234 22.33 -3.61 -1.66
N ILE A 235 22.03 -2.50 -2.37
CA ILE A 235 21.32 -2.54 -3.64
C ILE A 235 22.15 -3.25 -4.72
N ARG A 236 23.45 -2.93 -4.79
CA ARG A 236 24.38 -3.55 -5.75
C ARG A 236 24.53 -5.05 -5.48
N ASP A 237 24.78 -5.42 -4.23
CA ASP A 237 25.07 -6.79 -3.80
C ASP A 237 23.82 -7.69 -3.87
N ALA A 238 22.62 -7.10 -3.76
CA ALA A 238 21.36 -7.78 -4.05
C ALA A 238 21.18 -8.11 -5.55
N GLY A 239 21.95 -7.48 -6.44
CA GLY A 239 21.86 -7.67 -7.89
C GLY A 239 20.67 -6.97 -8.52
N PHE A 240 20.36 -5.75 -8.05
CA PHE A 240 19.28 -4.91 -8.59
C PHE A 240 19.30 -4.87 -10.12
N THR A 241 18.15 -5.09 -10.74
CA THR A 241 18.02 -5.24 -12.20
C THR A 241 17.95 -3.91 -12.94
N GLY A 242 17.66 -2.81 -12.23
CA GLY A 242 17.56 -1.48 -12.79
C GLY A 242 18.88 -0.70 -12.76
N ARG A 243 18.82 0.58 -13.14
CA ARG A 243 19.97 1.49 -13.10
C ARG A 243 20.21 2.03 -11.69
N LEU A 244 21.46 2.09 -11.26
CA LEU A 244 21.84 2.58 -9.94
C LEU A 244 22.79 3.77 -10.08
N TYR A 245 22.58 4.82 -9.28
CA TYR A 245 23.43 6.02 -9.27
C TYR A 245 23.84 6.37 -7.83
N ALA A 246 25.08 6.78 -7.66
CA ALA A 246 25.59 7.35 -6.42
C ALA A 246 25.63 8.87 -6.53
N VAL A 247 24.98 9.59 -5.62
CA VAL A 247 24.87 11.05 -5.66
C VAL A 247 25.44 11.69 -4.41
N ASN A 248 26.39 12.61 -4.60
CA ASN A 248 26.92 13.45 -3.53
C ASN A 248 27.55 14.74 -4.08
N ARG A 249 27.06 15.90 -3.62
CA ARG A 249 27.58 17.23 -4.00
C ARG A 249 29.08 17.40 -3.71
N ALA A 250 29.63 16.66 -2.74
CA ALA A 250 31.03 16.69 -2.33
C ALA A 250 31.96 15.79 -3.17
N PHE A 251 31.45 15.11 -4.19
CA PHE A 251 32.31 14.38 -5.12
C PHE A 251 33.18 15.34 -5.95
N PRO A 252 34.47 15.00 -6.19
CA PRO A 252 35.30 15.67 -7.20
C PRO A 252 34.68 15.59 -8.60
N GLU A 253 34.99 16.54 -9.48
CA GLU A 253 34.43 16.59 -10.85
C GLU A 253 34.91 15.44 -11.76
N ASP A 254 36.10 14.92 -11.47
CA ASP A 254 36.74 13.82 -12.16
C ASP A 254 36.27 12.44 -11.68
N LEU A 255 35.58 12.36 -10.52
CA LEU A 255 35.06 11.09 -10.00
C LEU A 255 33.86 10.62 -10.83
N LYS A 256 34.06 9.58 -11.64
CA LYS A 256 33.01 9.04 -12.53
C LYS A 256 32.21 7.91 -11.93
N GLU A 257 32.81 7.16 -11.01
CA GLU A 257 32.17 6.01 -10.37
C GLU A 257 32.62 5.82 -8.93
N VAL A 258 31.77 5.16 -8.16
CA VAL A 258 32.05 4.70 -6.81
C VAL A 258 31.57 3.25 -6.77
N ASP A 259 32.45 2.30 -6.43
CA ASP A 259 32.10 0.88 -6.30
C ASP A 259 31.51 0.24 -7.57
N GLY A 260 31.92 0.74 -8.74
CA GLY A 260 31.39 0.35 -10.06
C GLY A 260 30.03 0.96 -10.39
N VAL A 261 29.55 1.91 -9.57
CA VAL A 261 28.29 2.63 -9.78
C VAL A 261 28.58 4.05 -10.27
N PRO A 262 27.90 4.55 -11.33
CA PRO A 262 28.01 5.93 -11.79
C PRO A 262 27.84 6.94 -10.65
N ALA A 263 28.82 7.82 -10.49
CA ALA A 263 28.85 8.87 -9.49
C ALA A 263 28.43 10.20 -10.11
N ARG A 264 27.56 10.94 -9.43
CA ARG A 264 27.07 12.27 -9.84
C ARG A 264 27.07 13.23 -8.65
N ARG A 265 27.18 14.52 -8.93
CA ARG A 265 27.21 15.55 -7.88
C ARG A 265 25.80 16.04 -7.54
N SER A 266 24.92 16.07 -8.52
CA SER A 266 23.51 16.42 -8.38
C SER A 266 22.62 15.43 -9.13
N MET A 267 21.34 15.37 -8.76
CA MET A 267 20.32 14.68 -9.56
C MET A 267 20.23 15.26 -10.98
N ARG A 268 20.50 16.56 -11.14
CA ARG A 268 20.47 17.27 -12.42
C ARG A 268 21.53 16.79 -13.42
N ASP A 269 22.56 16.09 -12.94
CA ASP A 269 23.65 15.55 -13.78
C ASP A 269 23.33 14.14 -14.32
N ILE A 270 22.15 13.60 -14.01
CA ILE A 270 21.65 12.33 -14.54
C ILE A 270 20.73 12.68 -15.70
N GLU A 271 20.99 12.17 -16.90
CA GLU A 271 20.14 12.45 -18.06
C GLU A 271 18.90 11.54 -18.07
N GLU A 272 19.05 10.30 -17.57
CA GLU A 272 17.96 9.33 -17.54
C GLU A 272 16.99 9.58 -16.39
N GLN A 273 15.73 9.16 -16.59
CA GLN A 273 14.72 9.20 -15.55
C GLN A 273 15.14 8.36 -14.34
N VAL A 274 15.10 8.98 -13.16
CA VAL A 274 15.23 8.30 -11.86
C VAL A 274 13.84 8.05 -11.28
N ASP A 275 13.50 6.81 -10.92
CA ASP A 275 12.19 6.48 -10.36
C ASP A 275 12.15 6.67 -8.83
N LEU A 276 13.22 6.24 -8.13
CA LEU A 276 13.31 6.23 -6.68
C LEU A 276 14.60 6.90 -6.19
N ALA A 277 14.50 7.80 -5.20
CA ALA A 277 15.67 8.33 -4.51
C ALA A 277 15.74 7.83 -3.05
N VAL A 278 16.89 7.27 -2.67
CA VAL A 278 17.20 6.92 -1.28
C VAL A 278 18.00 8.05 -0.66
N VAL A 279 17.43 8.72 0.35
CA VAL A 279 17.97 9.93 0.95
C VAL A 279 18.66 9.60 2.27
N ALA A 280 19.98 9.75 2.31
CA ALA A 280 20.85 9.48 3.45
C ALA A 280 21.74 10.68 3.81
N VAL A 281 21.18 11.90 3.74
CA VAL A 281 21.85 13.16 4.11
C VAL A 281 21.31 13.71 5.44
N PRO A 282 22.05 14.58 6.17
CA PRO A 282 21.51 15.24 7.37
C PRO A 282 20.17 15.95 7.10
N ALA A 283 19.28 15.95 8.09
CA ALA A 283 17.91 16.46 7.94
C ALA A 283 17.81 17.89 7.40
N GLN A 284 18.80 18.76 7.70
CA GLN A 284 18.82 20.13 7.18
C GLN A 284 19.04 20.23 5.66
N HIS A 285 19.59 19.19 5.02
CA HIS A 285 19.85 19.16 3.57
C HIS A 285 18.76 18.41 2.79
N VAL A 286 17.84 17.73 3.47
CA VAL A 286 16.74 17.00 2.81
C VAL A 286 15.83 17.92 1.98
N PRO A 287 15.48 19.16 2.40
CA PRO A 287 14.65 20.04 1.58
C PRO A 287 15.24 20.31 0.18
N ASP A 288 16.53 20.61 0.09
CA ASP A 288 17.22 20.81 -1.19
C ASP A 288 17.17 19.56 -2.08
N VAL A 289 17.37 18.38 -1.46
CA VAL A 289 17.31 17.09 -2.15
C VAL A 289 15.90 16.82 -2.68
N VAL A 290 14.85 17.15 -1.92
CA VAL A 290 13.46 17.02 -2.35
C VAL A 290 13.19 17.91 -3.57
N THR A 291 13.69 19.15 -3.58
CA THR A 291 13.60 20.03 -4.76
C THR A 291 14.27 19.41 -5.96
N GLU A 292 15.53 18.99 -5.85
CA GLU A 292 16.27 18.37 -6.95
C GLU A 292 15.58 17.11 -7.48
N CYS A 293 15.06 16.25 -6.59
CA CYS A 293 14.32 15.06 -6.97
C CYS A 293 12.99 15.41 -7.67
N GLY A 294 12.29 16.44 -7.18
CA GLY A 294 11.03 16.91 -7.75
C GLY A 294 11.21 17.50 -9.16
N GLU A 295 12.22 18.33 -9.35
CA GLU A 295 12.59 18.88 -10.67
C GLU A 295 13.02 17.77 -11.65
N HIS A 296 13.68 16.73 -11.15
CA HIS A 296 14.07 15.54 -11.93
C HIS A 296 12.91 14.59 -12.23
N GLY A 297 11.72 14.82 -11.65
CA GLY A 297 10.55 13.96 -11.82
C GLY A 297 10.65 12.60 -11.12
N VAL A 298 11.44 12.49 -10.04
CA VAL A 298 11.47 11.29 -9.19
C VAL A 298 10.07 10.98 -8.69
N GLN A 299 9.70 9.70 -8.61
CA GLN A 299 8.34 9.30 -8.25
C GLN A 299 8.19 9.06 -6.74
N GLY A 300 9.29 8.74 -6.06
CA GLY A 300 9.26 8.55 -4.62
C GLY A 300 10.60 8.59 -3.92
N LEU A 301 10.53 8.75 -2.60
CA LEU A 301 11.65 8.97 -1.71
C LEU A 301 11.66 7.91 -0.61
N VAL A 302 12.83 7.35 -0.32
CA VAL A 302 13.10 6.59 0.91
C VAL A 302 13.99 7.45 1.79
N VAL A 303 13.40 8.09 2.81
CA VAL A 303 14.13 9.02 3.68
C VAL A 303 14.59 8.28 4.93
N LEU A 304 15.87 7.91 4.95
CA LEU A 304 16.50 7.19 6.05
C LEU A 304 16.86 8.12 7.21
N SER A 305 17.04 9.41 6.90
CA SER A 305 17.46 10.42 7.85
C SER A 305 16.48 10.58 9.02
N ALA A 306 17.02 10.58 10.24
CA ALA A 306 16.35 10.99 11.46
C ALA A 306 16.42 12.53 11.65
N GLY A 307 15.94 13.04 12.78
CA GLY A 307 15.85 14.47 13.09
C GLY A 307 14.48 15.09 12.78
N TYR A 308 13.41 14.30 12.80
CA TYR A 308 12.05 14.71 12.45
C TYR A 308 11.11 14.60 13.66
N ALA A 309 9.87 14.15 13.48
CA ALA A 309 8.84 14.19 14.52
C ALA A 309 9.21 13.43 15.82
N GLU A 310 10.15 12.49 15.75
CA GLU A 310 10.74 11.80 16.89
C GLU A 310 11.64 12.70 17.75
N SER A 311 12.14 13.81 17.21
CA SER A 311 12.99 14.80 17.89
C SER A 311 12.21 15.93 18.57
N GLY A 312 10.87 15.92 18.55
CA GLY A 312 10.03 16.90 19.26
C GLY A 312 9.22 17.83 18.34
N PRO A 313 8.77 19.00 18.85
CA PRO A 313 7.90 19.93 18.12
C PRO A 313 8.48 20.46 16.80
N ASP A 314 9.73 20.92 16.80
CA ASP A 314 10.37 21.48 15.61
C ASP A 314 10.56 20.41 14.52
N GLY A 315 10.92 19.20 14.95
CA GLY A 315 11.03 18.06 14.06
C GLY A 315 9.67 17.62 13.49
N ARG A 316 8.57 17.79 14.24
CA ARG A 316 7.20 17.58 13.71
C ARG A 316 6.87 18.58 12.61
N GLU A 317 7.26 19.84 12.76
CA GLU A 317 7.04 20.84 11.72
C GLU A 317 7.89 20.55 10.48
N ARG A 318 9.18 20.21 10.68
CA ARG A 318 10.05 19.75 9.59
C ARG A 318 9.49 18.55 8.84
N GLN A 319 8.83 17.62 9.54
CA GLN A 319 8.20 16.45 8.92
C GLN A 319 6.96 16.84 8.09
N ARG A 320 6.12 17.75 8.59
CA ARG A 320 4.98 18.28 7.82
C ARG A 320 5.45 18.94 6.54
N GLU A 321 6.50 19.76 6.64
CA GLU A 321 7.08 20.46 5.52
C GLU A 321 7.69 19.48 4.49
N LEU A 322 8.39 18.44 4.95
CA LEU A 322 8.90 17.37 4.08
C LEU A 322 7.77 16.72 3.26
N VAL A 323 6.67 16.34 3.91
CA VAL A 323 5.53 15.69 3.23
C VAL A 323 4.86 16.66 2.26
N ARG A 324 4.61 17.90 2.68
CA ARG A 324 4.01 18.95 1.86
C ARG A 324 4.85 19.22 0.60
N HIS A 325 6.16 19.37 0.77
CA HIS A 325 7.09 19.66 -0.29
C HIS A 325 7.19 18.50 -1.29
N ALA A 326 7.31 17.26 -0.83
CA ALA A 326 7.37 16.10 -1.72
C ALA A 326 6.07 15.90 -2.51
N ARG A 327 4.90 16.01 -1.83
CA ARG A 327 3.60 15.84 -2.48
C ARG A 327 3.29 16.94 -3.48
N ALA A 328 3.83 18.14 -3.29
CA ALA A 328 3.73 19.21 -4.28
C ALA A 328 4.31 18.75 -5.64
N TYR A 329 5.43 18.04 -5.65
CA TYR A 329 6.01 17.47 -6.87
C TYR A 329 5.39 16.14 -7.33
N GLY A 330 4.32 15.66 -6.67
CA GLY A 330 3.71 14.38 -7.02
C GLY A 330 4.40 13.15 -6.41
N MET A 331 5.39 13.35 -5.53
CA MET A 331 6.20 12.29 -4.94
C MET A 331 5.54 11.67 -3.69
N ARG A 332 5.86 10.39 -3.45
CA ARG A 332 5.54 9.68 -2.20
C ARG A 332 6.77 9.45 -1.33
N ILE A 333 6.57 9.29 -0.02
CA ILE A 333 7.66 9.11 0.95
C ILE A 333 7.48 7.83 1.78
N ILE A 334 8.52 7.01 1.81
CA ILE A 334 8.78 6.04 2.89
C ILE A 334 9.67 6.73 3.93
N GLY A 335 9.21 6.80 5.18
CA GLY A 335 9.91 7.49 6.27
C GLY A 335 9.21 8.77 6.74
N PRO A 336 9.97 9.77 7.25
CA PRO A 336 11.42 9.75 7.48
C PRO A 336 11.81 8.79 8.63
N ASN A 337 13.09 8.76 8.99
CA ASN A 337 13.63 7.81 9.98
C ASN A 337 13.28 6.35 9.59
N ALA A 338 13.28 6.06 8.29
CA ALA A 338 12.97 4.75 7.76
C ALA A 338 14.17 3.82 7.87
N PHE A 339 13.90 2.53 8.01
CA PHE A 339 14.90 1.48 7.77
C PHE A 339 15.04 1.16 6.27
N GLY A 340 14.00 1.42 5.48
CA GLY A 340 14.00 1.30 4.03
C GLY A 340 13.02 0.24 3.51
N ILE A 341 13.25 -0.18 2.26
CA ILE A 341 12.39 -1.12 1.54
C ILE A 341 13.19 -2.23 0.86
N ILE A 342 12.56 -3.40 0.71
CA ILE A 342 13.12 -4.56 0.02
C ILE A 342 12.06 -5.15 -0.92
N ASN A 343 12.48 -5.56 -2.12
CA ASN A 343 11.69 -6.39 -3.04
C ASN A 343 12.57 -7.52 -3.58
N THR A 344 12.19 -8.77 -3.27
CA THR A 344 12.96 -9.97 -3.61
C THR A 344 12.61 -10.60 -4.95
N SER A 345 11.61 -10.07 -5.65
CA SER A 345 11.24 -10.54 -7.00
C SER A 345 12.47 -10.58 -7.90
N ALA A 346 12.60 -11.67 -8.66
CA ALA A 346 13.73 -11.89 -9.56
C ALA A 346 13.89 -10.79 -10.61
N ASP A 347 12.78 -10.13 -10.98
CA ASP A 347 12.72 -9.03 -11.93
C ASP A 347 13.19 -7.70 -11.35
N VAL A 348 13.32 -7.59 -10.03
CA VAL A 348 13.64 -6.34 -9.31
C VAL A 348 14.92 -6.45 -8.50
N ARG A 349 14.97 -7.38 -7.54
CA ARG A 349 16.09 -7.60 -6.60
C ARG A 349 16.59 -6.32 -5.92
N LEU A 350 15.68 -5.58 -5.29
CA LEU A 350 15.98 -4.30 -4.64
C LEU A 350 16.17 -4.49 -3.13
N ASN A 351 17.34 -4.09 -2.60
CA ASN A 351 17.58 -3.90 -1.16
C ASN A 351 17.92 -2.43 -0.84
N ALA A 352 16.93 -1.54 -0.96
CA ALA A 352 17.06 -0.13 -0.59
C ALA A 352 16.80 0.06 0.91
N SER A 353 17.54 -0.66 1.75
CA SER A 353 17.37 -0.67 3.19
C SER A 353 18.69 -0.79 3.94
N LEU A 354 18.64 -0.65 5.26
CA LEU A 354 19.78 -0.87 6.16
C LEU A 354 19.92 -2.35 6.58
N ALA A 355 19.24 -3.28 5.91
CA ALA A 355 19.45 -4.71 6.09
C ALA A 355 20.80 -5.10 5.44
N PRO A 356 21.74 -5.68 6.19
CA PRO A 356 23.07 -5.99 5.67
C PRO A 356 23.06 -7.06 4.59
N GLU A 357 22.02 -7.89 4.55
CA GLU A 357 21.86 -8.97 3.59
C GLU A 357 20.46 -8.96 2.99
N MET A 358 20.37 -9.33 1.72
CA MET A 358 19.11 -9.54 1.03
C MET A 358 18.39 -10.75 1.66
N PRO A 359 17.16 -10.60 2.18
CA PRO A 359 16.40 -11.76 2.63
C PRO A 359 16.11 -12.69 1.44
N ARG A 360 15.94 -13.97 1.73
CA ARG A 360 15.60 -14.95 0.71
C ARG A 360 14.22 -14.64 0.10
N PRO A 361 14.05 -14.86 -1.22
CA PRO A 361 12.78 -14.63 -1.88
C PRO A 361 11.71 -15.59 -1.38
N GLY A 362 10.48 -15.08 -1.27
CA GLY A 362 9.30 -15.88 -0.99
C GLY A 362 8.03 -15.04 -1.03
N ARG A 363 6.99 -15.47 -0.32
CA ARG A 363 5.62 -14.99 -0.51
C ARG A 363 5.06 -14.26 0.72
N ILE A 364 5.93 -13.86 1.65
CA ILE A 364 5.55 -13.12 2.86
C ILE A 364 5.81 -11.62 2.69
N GLY A 365 4.76 -10.82 2.76
CA GLY A 365 4.83 -9.36 2.81
C GLY A 365 5.01 -8.86 4.25
N LEU A 366 6.00 -8.02 4.49
CA LEU A 366 6.34 -7.50 5.82
C LEU A 366 6.18 -5.99 5.92
N PHE A 367 5.45 -5.51 6.92
CA PHE A 367 5.34 -4.09 7.25
C PHE A 367 5.81 -3.83 8.68
N ALA A 368 6.71 -2.87 8.89
CA ALA A 368 7.18 -2.50 10.22
C ALA A 368 7.34 -0.98 10.37
N GLN A 369 6.73 -0.42 11.41
CA GLN A 369 6.90 1.01 11.74
C GLN A 369 8.22 1.30 12.49
N SER A 370 8.92 0.26 12.95
CA SER A 370 10.21 0.38 13.65
C SER A 370 11.30 -0.38 12.90
N GLY A 371 12.44 0.28 12.68
CA GLY A 371 13.59 -0.32 12.01
C GLY A 371 14.19 -1.48 12.79
N ALA A 372 14.34 -1.34 14.11
CA ALA A 372 14.84 -2.42 14.97
C ALA A 372 13.94 -3.66 14.92
N ILE A 373 12.61 -3.46 14.86
CA ILE A 373 11.68 -4.57 14.69
C ILE A 373 11.78 -5.16 13.29
N GLY A 374 11.95 -4.35 12.24
CA GLY A 374 12.22 -4.84 10.88
C GLY A 374 13.42 -5.79 10.83
N ILE A 375 14.56 -5.39 11.41
CA ILE A 375 15.76 -6.24 11.54
C ILE A 375 15.42 -7.52 12.30
N ALA A 376 14.71 -7.39 13.43
CA ALA A 376 14.37 -8.51 14.29
C ALA A 376 13.43 -9.53 13.61
N LEU A 377 12.56 -9.08 12.70
CA LEU A 377 11.68 -9.93 11.89
C LEU A 377 12.48 -10.65 10.79
N LEU A 378 13.29 -9.91 10.03
CA LEU A 378 14.17 -10.50 8.99
C LEU A 378 15.10 -11.57 9.58
N SER A 379 15.75 -11.24 10.70
CA SER A 379 16.67 -12.16 11.39
C SER A 379 15.96 -13.41 11.91
N ARG A 380 14.72 -13.30 12.40
CA ARG A 380 13.91 -14.44 12.83
C ARG A 380 13.50 -15.33 11.66
N LEU A 381 13.04 -14.74 10.56
CA LEU A 381 12.70 -15.48 9.35
C LEU A 381 13.90 -16.24 8.80
N HIS A 382 15.08 -15.61 8.80
CA HIS A 382 16.32 -16.27 8.40
C HIS A 382 16.64 -17.48 9.29
N ARG A 383 16.62 -17.33 10.63
CA ARG A 383 16.91 -18.42 11.58
C ARG A 383 15.90 -19.57 11.55
N ARG A 384 14.63 -19.29 11.27
CA ARG A 384 13.55 -20.30 11.21
C ARG A 384 13.47 -21.03 9.86
N GLY A 385 14.57 -21.06 9.10
CA GLY A 385 14.62 -21.72 7.80
C GLY A 385 13.70 -21.11 6.76
N GLY A 386 13.42 -19.80 6.86
CA GLY A 386 12.50 -19.04 5.99
C GLY A 386 12.91 -18.97 4.53
N GLY A 387 13.77 -19.86 4.02
CA GLY A 387 14.04 -19.95 2.60
C GLY A 387 14.79 -21.20 2.18
N VAL A 388 14.42 -22.36 2.74
CA VAL A 388 14.78 -23.63 2.08
C VAL A 388 13.63 -24.12 1.17
N THR A 389 12.46 -23.45 1.21
CA THR A 389 11.47 -23.40 0.14
C THR A 389 11.23 -21.96 -0.30
N GLY A 390 11.05 -21.75 -1.61
CA GLY A 390 10.77 -20.43 -2.19
C GLY A 390 9.43 -19.80 -1.80
N VAL A 391 8.71 -20.34 -0.80
CA VAL A 391 7.39 -19.83 -0.35
C VAL A 391 7.52 -19.02 0.94
N THR A 392 8.43 -19.37 1.86
CA THR A 392 8.52 -18.73 3.19
C THR A 392 9.49 -17.56 3.31
N GLY A 393 10.13 -17.21 2.20
CA GLY A 393 10.92 -15.99 2.14
C GLY A 393 10.05 -14.74 2.12
N VAL A 394 10.73 -13.61 2.09
CA VAL A 394 10.09 -12.29 2.02
C VAL A 394 9.76 -12.01 0.56
N SER A 395 8.55 -11.56 0.24
CA SER A 395 8.24 -10.97 -1.07
C SER A 395 8.71 -9.52 -1.09
N THR A 396 8.21 -8.75 -0.13
CA THR A 396 8.51 -7.33 0.06
C THR A 396 8.59 -6.98 1.54
N LEU A 397 9.51 -6.07 1.89
CA LEU A 397 9.56 -5.42 3.20
C LEU A 397 9.35 -3.92 3.01
N VAL A 398 8.44 -3.35 3.79
CA VAL A 398 8.29 -1.90 3.91
C VAL A 398 8.48 -1.50 5.36
N SER A 399 9.56 -0.75 5.64
CA SER A 399 9.75 -0.13 6.95
C SER A 399 9.55 1.38 6.88
N SER A 400 8.41 1.85 7.39
CA SER A 400 7.95 3.23 7.20
C SER A 400 8.54 4.24 8.17
N GLY A 401 9.30 3.82 9.19
CA GLY A 401 9.74 4.69 10.27
C GLY A 401 8.57 5.48 10.85
N ASN A 402 8.73 6.81 10.90
CA ASN A 402 7.72 7.75 11.40
C ASN A 402 6.38 7.71 10.66
N ARG A 403 6.33 7.09 9.46
CA ARG A 403 5.12 6.92 8.66
C ARG A 403 4.43 8.27 8.38
N ALA A 404 5.20 9.21 7.84
CA ALA A 404 4.72 10.55 7.58
C ALA A 404 3.79 10.62 6.34
N ASP A 405 4.00 9.74 5.37
CA ASP A 405 3.19 9.66 4.15
C ASP A 405 2.66 8.24 3.91
N VAL A 406 3.48 7.35 3.33
CA VAL A 406 3.05 5.97 3.04
C VAL A 406 2.84 5.19 4.33
N SER A 407 1.69 4.52 4.43
CA SER A 407 1.24 3.81 5.62
C SER A 407 0.93 2.34 5.32
N GLY A 408 0.68 1.56 6.38
CA GLY A 408 0.21 0.19 6.23
C GLY A 408 -1.11 0.08 5.46
N ASN A 409 -1.93 1.14 5.42
CA ASN A 409 -3.13 1.16 4.58
C ASN A 409 -2.77 1.10 3.09
N ASP A 410 -1.81 1.93 2.66
CA ASP A 410 -1.36 1.96 1.26
C ASP A 410 -0.74 0.61 0.86
N VAL A 411 0.07 0.01 1.75
CA VAL A 411 0.73 -1.27 1.49
C VAL A 411 -0.27 -2.43 1.44
N LEU A 412 -1.32 -2.42 2.27
CA LEU A 412 -2.41 -3.40 2.17
C LEU A 412 -3.15 -3.34 0.82
N GLN A 413 -3.28 -2.15 0.24
CA GLN A 413 -3.92 -1.97 -1.08
C GLN A 413 -3.06 -2.58 -2.20
N TYR A 414 -1.73 -2.46 -2.08
CA TYR A 414 -0.76 -3.13 -2.96
C TYR A 414 -0.83 -4.64 -2.81
N TRP A 415 -0.69 -5.16 -1.58
CA TRP A 415 -0.67 -6.60 -1.34
C TRP A 415 -1.99 -7.30 -1.64
N TYR A 416 -3.12 -6.60 -1.66
CA TYR A 416 -4.40 -7.21 -1.99
C TYR A 416 -4.37 -7.91 -3.36
N ASP A 417 -3.82 -7.26 -4.38
CA ASP A 417 -3.76 -7.78 -5.77
C ASP A 417 -2.37 -8.32 -6.16
N ASP A 418 -1.36 -8.19 -5.29
CA ASP A 418 0.01 -8.61 -5.58
C ASP A 418 0.12 -10.16 -5.67
N PRO A 419 0.43 -10.75 -6.84
CA PRO A 419 0.51 -12.20 -6.97
C PRO A 419 1.73 -12.81 -6.26
N ASP A 420 2.71 -12.00 -5.86
CA ASP A 420 3.93 -12.46 -5.20
C ASP A 420 3.81 -12.51 -3.67
N THR A 421 2.68 -12.04 -3.11
CA THR A 421 2.44 -12.02 -1.66
C THR A 421 1.20 -12.83 -1.30
N ASP A 422 1.36 -13.87 -0.49
CA ASP A 422 0.26 -14.71 0.01
C ASP A 422 -0.07 -14.44 1.48
N VAL A 423 0.93 -14.11 2.29
CA VAL A 423 0.77 -13.88 3.74
C VAL A 423 1.30 -12.50 4.09
N VAL A 424 0.52 -11.75 4.87
CA VAL A 424 0.86 -10.38 5.28
C VAL A 424 1.13 -10.34 6.78
N LEU A 425 2.33 -9.89 7.16
CA LEU A 425 2.72 -9.68 8.55
C LEU A 425 2.95 -8.18 8.80
N MET A 426 2.25 -7.61 9.80
CA MET A 426 2.39 -6.20 10.13
C MET A 426 2.71 -5.98 11.61
N TYR A 427 3.76 -5.22 11.87
CA TYR A 427 4.02 -4.60 13.16
C TYR A 427 3.54 -3.15 13.14
N LEU A 428 2.54 -2.85 13.96
CA LEU A 428 1.84 -1.56 14.00
C LEU A 428 1.90 -0.94 15.40
N GLU A 429 2.58 0.18 15.55
CA GLU A 429 2.54 1.02 16.74
C GLU A 429 1.35 1.99 16.71
N SER A 430 0.92 2.41 15.52
CA SER A 430 -0.34 3.13 15.35
C SER A 430 -1.03 2.88 14.02
N ILE A 431 -2.36 3.03 14.06
CA ILE A 431 -3.26 2.93 12.92
C ILE A 431 -3.77 4.35 12.61
N GLY A 432 -3.23 4.98 11.57
CA GLY A 432 -3.50 6.39 11.26
C GLY A 432 -4.98 6.69 11.00
N ASN A 433 -5.61 5.93 10.10
CA ASN A 433 -7.05 5.99 9.84
C ASN A 433 -7.68 4.62 10.16
N PRO A 434 -8.22 4.41 11.38
CA PRO A 434 -8.78 3.14 11.80
C PRO A 434 -9.97 2.66 10.95
N ARG A 435 -10.85 3.58 10.51
CA ARG A 435 -12.00 3.22 9.66
C ARG A 435 -11.53 2.65 8.32
N LYS A 436 -10.57 3.31 7.69
CA LYS A 436 -9.95 2.82 6.47
C LYS A 436 -9.21 1.51 6.71
N PHE A 437 -8.37 1.43 7.75
CA PHE A 437 -7.62 0.22 8.08
C PHE A 437 -8.55 -0.99 8.27
N THR A 438 -9.60 -0.88 9.09
CA THR A 438 -10.54 -2.00 9.33
C THR A 438 -11.24 -2.46 8.04
N ARG A 439 -11.63 -1.53 7.16
CA ARG A 439 -12.21 -1.86 5.85
C ARG A 439 -11.22 -2.62 4.96
N LEU A 440 -9.98 -2.13 4.87
CA LEU A 440 -8.92 -2.73 4.07
C LEU A 440 -8.50 -4.09 4.63
N ALA A 441 -8.26 -4.18 5.94
CA ALA A 441 -7.94 -5.40 6.65
C ALA A 441 -9.00 -6.48 6.42
N ARG A 442 -10.30 -6.14 6.51
CA ARG A 442 -11.39 -7.09 6.22
C ARG A 442 -11.34 -7.63 4.79
N ARG A 443 -11.11 -6.76 3.82
CA ARG A 443 -11.00 -7.15 2.42
C ARG A 443 -9.76 -8.02 2.17
N THR A 444 -8.61 -7.64 2.72
CA THR A 444 -7.35 -8.38 2.56
C THR A 444 -7.39 -9.72 3.28
N ALA A 445 -7.83 -9.77 4.54
CA ALA A 445 -7.92 -11.00 5.33
C ALA A 445 -8.86 -12.05 4.72
N ALA A 446 -9.86 -11.64 3.95
CA ALA A 446 -10.75 -12.55 3.22
C ALA A 446 -10.06 -13.25 2.03
N ALA A 447 -8.96 -12.68 1.51
CA ALA A 447 -8.21 -13.22 0.38
C ALA A 447 -6.84 -13.80 0.79
N LYS A 448 -6.19 -13.20 1.79
CA LYS A 448 -4.80 -13.46 2.19
C LYS A 448 -4.67 -13.35 3.71
N PRO A 449 -4.08 -14.34 4.41
CA PRO A 449 -3.92 -14.25 5.86
C PRO A 449 -3.17 -12.99 6.28
N LEU A 450 -3.77 -12.24 7.21
CA LEU A 450 -3.24 -10.99 7.75
C LEU A 450 -2.96 -11.15 9.24
N VAL A 451 -1.67 -11.19 9.60
CA VAL A 451 -1.20 -11.32 10.98
C VAL A 451 -0.66 -9.98 11.47
N VAL A 452 -1.11 -9.53 12.64
CA VAL A 452 -0.74 -8.22 13.18
C VAL A 452 -0.23 -8.34 14.61
N VAL A 453 0.93 -7.73 14.87
CA VAL A 453 1.37 -7.37 16.23
C VAL A 453 1.16 -5.88 16.40
N GLN A 454 0.39 -5.51 17.43
CA GLN A 454 0.26 -4.13 17.81
C GLN A 454 1.30 -3.76 18.89
N GLY A 455 2.12 -2.74 18.63
CA GLY A 455 2.99 -2.10 19.62
C GLY A 455 2.23 -1.08 20.49
N ALA A 456 2.91 -0.48 21.47
CA ALA A 456 2.40 0.65 22.28
C ALA A 456 1.00 0.45 22.90
N ARG A 457 0.66 -0.78 23.30
CA ARG A 457 -0.68 -1.22 23.74
C ARG A 457 -1.26 -0.48 24.94
N HIS A 458 -0.41 -0.02 25.84
CA HIS A 458 -0.78 0.53 27.15
C HIS A 458 -0.37 1.99 27.32
N GLY A 459 0.20 2.62 26.29
CA GLY A 459 0.93 3.88 26.44
C GLY A 459 0.06 5.10 26.63
N GLY A 460 -1.21 5.09 26.20
CA GLY A 460 -2.10 6.28 26.20
C GLY A 460 -1.59 7.47 25.37
N ALA A 461 -0.35 7.42 24.90
CA ALA A 461 0.37 8.40 24.09
C ALA A 461 0.57 7.86 22.67
N ALA A 462 0.62 8.77 21.70
CA ALA A 462 0.98 8.41 20.34
C ALA A 462 2.45 7.96 20.29
N PRO A 463 2.79 6.96 19.46
CA PRO A 463 4.18 6.60 19.23
C PRO A 463 5.00 7.82 18.79
N GLN A 464 6.26 7.88 19.22
CA GLN A 464 7.16 8.96 18.82
C GLN A 464 7.28 9.00 17.28
N GLY A 465 7.32 10.20 16.71
CA GLY A 465 7.36 10.37 15.25
C GLY A 465 6.02 10.27 14.52
N HIS A 466 5.01 9.63 15.11
CA HIS A 466 3.73 9.39 14.44
C HIS A 466 2.77 10.57 14.63
N ALA A 467 2.35 11.18 13.51
CA ALA A 467 1.34 12.25 13.51
C ALA A 467 -0.10 11.68 13.63
N VAL A 468 -0.40 11.03 14.75
CA VAL A 468 -1.72 10.44 15.04
C VAL A 468 -2.27 10.91 16.36
N ARG A 469 -3.60 10.88 16.49
CA ARG A 469 -4.22 10.99 17.81
C ARG A 469 -3.99 9.70 18.57
N ALA A 470 -3.57 9.81 19.83
CA ALA A 470 -3.47 8.65 20.69
C ALA A 470 -4.85 7.99 20.83
N THR A 471 -4.89 6.66 20.71
CA THR A 471 -6.12 5.92 20.93
C THR A 471 -6.48 5.98 22.41
N ARG A 472 -7.74 6.31 22.71
CA ARG A 472 -8.32 6.21 24.05
C ARG A 472 -9.17 4.95 24.22
N LEU A 473 -9.27 4.13 23.17
CA LEU A 473 -10.06 2.91 23.21
C LEU A 473 -9.33 1.85 24.05
N PRO A 474 -10.06 1.08 24.87
CA PRO A 474 -9.49 -0.06 25.56
C PRO A 474 -8.87 -1.06 24.58
N HIS A 475 -7.76 -1.66 24.99
CA HIS A 475 -7.04 -2.65 24.20
C HIS A 475 -7.92 -3.82 23.74
N ALA A 476 -8.84 -4.28 24.61
CA ALA A 476 -9.80 -5.34 24.28
C ALA A 476 -10.74 -4.92 23.12
N THR A 477 -11.18 -3.66 23.09
CA THR A 477 -12.03 -3.14 22.00
C THR A 477 -11.29 -3.11 20.67
N VAL A 478 -10.04 -2.64 20.66
CA VAL A 478 -9.20 -2.65 19.45
C VAL A 478 -8.99 -4.09 18.96
N SER A 479 -8.72 -5.01 19.89
CA SER A 479 -8.56 -6.45 19.59
C SER A 479 -9.80 -7.06 18.96
N ALA A 480 -10.98 -6.76 19.51
CA ALA A 480 -12.25 -7.25 18.97
C ALA A 480 -12.53 -6.70 17.56
N LEU A 481 -12.23 -5.42 17.31
CA LEU A 481 -12.38 -4.80 15.99
C LEU A 481 -11.45 -5.44 14.95
N LEU A 482 -10.19 -5.71 15.31
CA LEU A 482 -9.25 -6.42 14.44
C LEU A 482 -9.73 -7.85 14.15
N ARG A 483 -10.17 -8.58 15.18
CA ARG A 483 -10.70 -9.94 15.02
C ARG A 483 -11.96 -9.96 14.12
N GLN A 484 -12.86 -9.00 14.26
CA GLN A 484 -14.03 -8.84 13.38
C GLN A 484 -13.66 -8.45 11.94
N ALA A 485 -12.45 -7.91 11.73
CA ALA A 485 -11.89 -7.69 10.40
C ALA A 485 -11.14 -8.92 9.85
N GLY A 486 -11.16 -10.07 10.54
CA GLY A 486 -10.44 -11.27 10.12
C GLY A 486 -8.92 -11.21 10.34
N VAL A 487 -8.43 -10.21 11.09
CA VAL A 487 -7.01 -10.08 11.42
C VAL A 487 -6.63 -11.11 12.49
N ILE A 488 -5.59 -11.89 12.23
CA ILE A 488 -4.96 -12.77 13.21
C ILE A 488 -4.05 -11.90 14.06
N ARG A 489 -4.52 -11.55 15.25
CA ARG A 489 -3.76 -10.69 16.16
C ARG A 489 -2.90 -11.54 17.07
N VAL A 490 -1.61 -11.23 17.17
CA VAL A 490 -0.67 -11.92 18.05
C VAL A 490 0.05 -10.94 18.99
N ASP A 491 0.67 -11.49 20.03
CA ASP A 491 1.18 -10.71 21.15
C ASP A 491 2.67 -10.43 21.07
N THR A 492 3.43 -11.32 20.42
CA THR A 492 4.87 -11.18 20.26
C THR A 492 5.30 -11.19 18.79
N ILE A 493 6.46 -10.57 18.51
CA ILE A 493 7.09 -10.66 17.18
C ILE A 493 7.54 -12.09 16.83
N THR A 494 7.71 -12.94 17.84
CA THR A 494 7.98 -14.37 17.64
C THR A 494 6.72 -15.06 17.11
N GLU A 495 5.58 -14.88 17.76
CA GLU A 495 4.29 -15.40 17.26
C GLU A 495 3.94 -14.84 15.88
N LEU A 496 4.29 -13.59 15.57
CA LEU A 496 4.08 -13.01 14.24
C LEU A 496 4.78 -13.82 13.14
N VAL A 497 6.04 -14.18 13.38
CA VAL A 497 6.83 -14.97 12.44
C VAL A 497 6.35 -16.41 12.42
N ASP A 498 6.11 -17.03 13.58
CA ASP A 498 5.71 -18.43 13.67
C ASP A 498 4.33 -18.66 13.01
N ALA A 499 3.34 -17.78 13.27
CA ALA A 499 2.04 -17.82 12.61
C ALA A 499 2.17 -17.56 11.10
N GLY A 500 3.01 -16.61 10.70
CA GLY A 500 3.26 -16.32 9.30
C GLY A 500 3.84 -17.49 8.53
N LEU A 501 4.83 -18.19 9.10
CA LEU A 501 5.44 -19.38 8.51
C LEU A 501 4.45 -20.54 8.41
N LEU A 502 3.61 -20.74 9.44
CA LEU A 502 2.57 -21.76 9.41
C LEU A 502 1.58 -21.50 8.27
N LEU A 503 1.05 -20.27 8.19
CA LEU A 503 0.08 -19.86 7.16
C LEU A 503 0.66 -19.90 5.74
N ALA A 504 1.97 -19.68 5.60
CA ALA A 504 2.64 -19.75 4.30
C ALA A 504 2.92 -21.19 3.85
N ARG A 505 2.99 -22.17 4.76
CA ARG A 505 3.39 -23.56 4.45
C ARG A 505 2.25 -24.57 4.50
N GLN A 506 1.18 -24.30 5.24
CA GLN A 506 0.17 -25.31 5.57
C GLN A 506 -1.22 -24.92 5.04
N PRO A 507 -2.03 -25.91 4.63
CA PRO A 507 -3.43 -25.66 4.31
C PRO A 507 -4.20 -25.22 5.55
N LEU A 508 -5.31 -24.52 5.34
CA LEU A 508 -6.22 -24.18 6.44
C LEU A 508 -6.92 -25.46 6.93
N PRO A 509 -7.04 -25.66 8.26
CA PRO A 509 -7.77 -26.80 8.79
C PRO A 509 -9.27 -26.67 8.49
N THR A 510 -9.93 -27.80 8.23
CA THR A 510 -11.38 -27.87 7.98
C THR A 510 -12.23 -27.65 9.23
N GLY A 511 -11.62 -27.70 10.40
CA GLY A 511 -12.29 -27.59 11.69
C GLY A 511 -11.30 -27.49 12.85
N PRO A 512 -11.81 -27.47 14.09
CA PRO A 512 -11.00 -27.22 15.28
C PRO A 512 -10.38 -28.49 15.89
N ARG A 513 -10.54 -29.68 15.29
CA ARG A 513 -10.13 -30.94 15.91
C ARG A 513 -8.65 -31.21 15.68
N VAL A 514 -7.88 -31.43 16.74
CA VAL A 514 -6.41 -31.54 16.66
C VAL A 514 -5.95 -32.90 17.17
N ALA A 515 -5.28 -33.68 16.33
CA ALA A 515 -4.53 -34.84 16.79
C ALA A 515 -3.16 -34.42 17.33
N ILE A 516 -2.75 -34.97 18.47
CA ILE A 516 -1.45 -34.70 19.08
C ILE A 516 -0.69 -36.03 19.17
N LEU A 517 0.52 -36.09 18.64
CA LEU A 517 1.37 -37.28 18.72
C LEU A 517 2.82 -36.90 18.99
N GLY A 518 3.57 -37.73 19.71
CA GLY A 518 4.98 -37.44 19.95
C GLY A 518 5.64 -38.38 20.93
N ASN A 519 6.93 -38.17 21.21
CA ASN A 519 7.74 -39.04 22.08
C ASN A 519 7.92 -38.50 23.51
N SER A 520 7.05 -37.57 23.92
CA SER A 520 7.06 -36.96 25.25
C SER A 520 5.63 -36.71 25.71
N GLU A 521 5.20 -37.48 26.72
CA GLU A 521 3.91 -37.31 27.38
C GLU A 521 3.72 -35.87 27.89
N SER A 522 4.74 -35.30 28.57
CA SER A 522 4.64 -33.95 29.14
C SER A 522 4.43 -32.87 28.07
N LEU A 523 5.12 -32.95 26.92
CA LEU A 523 4.88 -32.01 25.82
C LEU A 523 3.51 -32.23 25.18
N GLY A 524 3.05 -33.48 25.08
CA GLY A 524 1.71 -33.83 24.62
C GLY A 524 0.62 -33.17 25.48
N LEU A 525 0.73 -33.26 26.80
CA LEU A 525 -0.19 -32.63 27.75
C LEU A 525 -0.15 -31.10 27.68
N LEU A 526 1.04 -30.48 27.63
CA LEU A 526 1.16 -29.02 27.46
C LEU A 526 0.51 -28.54 26.15
N THR A 527 0.69 -29.31 25.07
CA THR A 527 0.06 -29.03 23.77
C THR A 527 -1.45 -29.17 23.84
N TYR A 528 -1.94 -30.19 24.55
CA TYR A 528 -3.37 -30.43 24.76
C TYR A 528 -4.02 -29.26 25.51
N ASP A 529 -3.41 -28.81 26.61
CA ASP A 529 -3.90 -27.66 27.40
C ASP A 529 -3.86 -26.34 26.62
N ALA A 530 -2.81 -26.13 25.81
CA ALA A 530 -2.72 -24.97 24.92
C ALA A 530 -3.85 -24.98 23.87
N CYS A 531 -4.14 -26.15 23.27
CA CYS A 531 -5.25 -26.29 22.33
C CYS A 531 -6.60 -25.92 22.97
N LEU A 532 -6.88 -26.41 24.19
CA LEU A 532 -8.11 -26.07 24.91
C LEU A 532 -8.21 -24.58 25.23
N SER A 533 -7.10 -23.96 25.64
CA SER A 533 -7.03 -22.53 25.97
C SER A 533 -7.36 -21.63 24.78
N GLU A 534 -6.98 -22.05 23.57
CA GLU A 534 -7.29 -21.36 22.31
C GLU A 534 -8.65 -21.76 21.70
N GLY A 535 -9.42 -22.61 22.38
CA GLY A 535 -10.74 -23.06 21.93
C GLY A 535 -10.72 -24.13 20.83
N LEU A 536 -9.58 -24.79 20.61
CA LEU A 536 -9.47 -25.97 19.76
C LEU A 536 -10.01 -27.21 20.48
N ARG A 537 -10.22 -28.30 19.75
CA ARG A 537 -10.73 -29.59 20.24
C ARG A 537 -9.67 -30.68 20.09
N PRO A 538 -8.69 -30.75 21.00
CA PRO A 538 -7.65 -31.77 20.91
C PRO A 538 -8.20 -33.18 21.20
N LEU A 539 -7.70 -34.17 20.49
CA LEU A 539 -7.85 -35.59 20.81
C LEU A 539 -6.84 -35.98 21.92
N PRO A 540 -7.08 -37.08 22.67
CA PRO A 540 -6.09 -37.58 23.61
C PRO A 540 -4.71 -37.75 22.96
N PRO A 541 -3.62 -37.22 23.55
CA PRO A 541 -2.30 -37.32 22.95
C PRO A 541 -1.84 -38.77 22.79
N LEU A 542 -1.27 -39.09 21.62
CA LEU A 542 -0.63 -40.36 21.34
C LEU A 542 0.85 -40.29 21.72
N ASP A 543 1.22 -40.89 22.86
CA ASP A 543 2.61 -41.01 23.28
C ASP A 543 3.29 -42.22 22.61
N LEU A 544 4.34 -41.93 21.84
CA LEU A 544 5.19 -42.89 21.14
C LEU A 544 6.35 -43.39 22.01
N THR A 545 6.45 -42.90 23.25
CA THR A 545 7.53 -43.12 24.22
C THR A 545 8.86 -42.50 23.81
N THR A 546 9.75 -42.24 24.77
CA THR A 546 11.05 -41.55 24.57
C THR A 546 12.00 -42.28 23.59
N GLY A 547 11.78 -43.57 23.34
CA GLY A 547 12.56 -44.39 22.40
C GLY A 547 11.98 -44.46 20.97
N ALA A 548 10.98 -43.64 20.64
CA ALA A 548 10.33 -43.67 19.33
C ALA A 548 11.33 -43.49 18.17
N SER A 549 11.26 -44.39 17.18
CA SER A 549 12.05 -44.29 15.95
C SER A 549 11.38 -43.36 14.93
N ALA A 550 12.13 -42.89 13.93
CA ALA A 550 11.59 -42.13 12.81
C ALA A 550 10.44 -42.87 12.08
N ALA A 551 10.55 -44.20 11.96
CA ALA A 551 9.48 -45.05 11.41
C ALA A 551 8.19 -45.03 12.25
N ALA A 552 8.31 -44.99 13.58
CA ALA A 552 7.15 -44.86 14.47
C ALA A 552 6.44 -43.52 14.28
N PHE A 553 7.19 -42.42 14.20
CA PHE A 553 6.65 -41.10 13.88
C PHE A 553 5.95 -41.07 12.52
N HIS A 554 6.56 -41.65 11.49
CA HIS A 554 5.98 -41.76 10.17
C HIS A 554 4.63 -42.49 10.18
N GLN A 555 4.56 -43.66 10.82
CA GLN A 555 3.34 -44.48 10.89
C GLN A 555 2.22 -43.77 11.65
N ALA A 556 2.54 -43.15 12.78
CA ALA A 556 1.59 -42.41 13.61
C ALA A 556 1.04 -41.18 12.87
N LEU A 557 1.91 -40.39 12.24
CA LEU A 557 1.50 -39.22 11.46
C LEU A 557 0.64 -39.63 10.24
N SER A 558 1.01 -40.70 9.54
CA SER A 558 0.22 -41.21 8.41
C SER A 558 -1.19 -41.61 8.82
N HIS A 559 -1.35 -42.29 9.97
CA HIS A 559 -2.66 -42.64 10.52
C HIS A 559 -3.46 -41.39 10.91
N ALA A 560 -2.86 -40.46 11.65
CA ALA A 560 -3.54 -39.23 12.07
C ALA A 560 -4.01 -38.40 10.87
N LEU A 561 -3.20 -38.30 9.82
CA LEU A 561 -3.57 -37.58 8.60
C LEU A 561 -4.73 -38.25 7.85
N ALA A 562 -4.78 -39.58 7.80
CA ALA A 562 -5.87 -40.33 7.19
C ALA A 562 -7.18 -40.32 8.01
N ASP A 563 -7.12 -40.03 9.30
CA ASP A 563 -8.26 -40.12 10.21
C ASP A 563 -9.22 -38.91 10.09
N GLU A 564 -10.43 -39.12 9.56
CA GLU A 564 -11.46 -38.06 9.41
C GLU A 564 -11.94 -37.44 10.73
N THR A 565 -11.55 -38.00 11.89
CA THR A 565 -11.88 -37.46 13.21
C THR A 565 -11.03 -36.25 13.61
N CYS A 566 -9.93 -35.95 12.91
CA CYS A 566 -9.11 -34.76 13.14
C CYS A 566 -9.02 -33.85 11.90
N ASP A 567 -8.78 -32.57 12.12
CA ASP A 567 -8.65 -31.54 11.08
C ASP A 567 -7.20 -30.99 10.98
N ALA A 568 -6.37 -31.22 12.00
CA ALA A 568 -4.97 -30.79 12.09
C ALA A 568 -4.16 -31.78 12.94
N VAL A 569 -2.84 -31.82 12.76
CA VAL A 569 -1.93 -32.67 13.54
C VAL A 569 -0.79 -31.85 14.14
N VAL A 570 -0.54 -32.02 15.44
CA VAL A 570 0.64 -31.49 16.13
C VAL A 570 1.56 -32.63 16.53
N VAL A 571 2.81 -32.57 16.09
CA VAL A 571 3.86 -33.53 16.41
C VAL A 571 4.78 -32.94 17.47
N THR A 572 4.96 -33.61 18.61
CA THR A 572 5.93 -33.21 19.64
C THR A 572 7.17 -34.10 19.59
N ALA A 573 8.36 -33.50 19.61
CA ALA A 573 9.63 -34.23 19.46
C ALA A 573 10.71 -33.75 20.46
N ILE A 574 11.30 -34.71 21.17
CA ILE A 574 12.50 -34.53 22.00
C ILE A 574 13.62 -35.46 21.54
N PRO A 575 14.90 -35.21 21.88
CA PRO A 575 15.99 -36.14 21.58
C PRO A 575 15.75 -37.51 22.21
N ALA A 576 15.96 -38.58 21.45
CA ALA A 576 15.82 -39.94 21.95
C ALA A 576 16.86 -40.24 23.04
N ILE A 577 16.42 -40.90 24.13
CA ILE A 577 17.29 -41.27 25.26
C ILE A 577 17.55 -42.78 25.19
N GLY A 578 18.82 -43.20 25.08
CA GLY A 578 19.22 -44.61 25.29
C GLY A 578 19.37 -45.51 24.06
N GLY A 579 19.56 -44.96 22.85
CA GLY A 579 19.87 -45.72 21.63
C GLY A 579 20.43 -44.82 20.53
N ALA A 580 20.93 -45.39 19.43
CA ALA A 580 21.46 -44.63 18.29
C ALA A 580 20.49 -43.51 17.90
N SER A 581 20.93 -42.24 18.02
CA SER A 581 20.07 -41.11 17.72
C SER A 581 19.52 -41.27 16.32
N THR A 582 18.20 -41.41 16.17
CA THR A 582 17.55 -41.12 14.89
C THR A 582 17.99 -39.71 14.53
N GLY A 583 18.81 -39.57 13.49
CA GLY A 583 19.37 -38.28 13.16
C GLY A 583 18.24 -37.32 12.84
N ASP A 584 18.38 -36.05 13.21
CA ASP A 584 17.42 -34.98 12.91
C ASP A 584 16.90 -35.01 11.46
N ALA A 585 17.78 -35.37 10.51
CA ALA A 585 17.43 -35.53 9.10
C ALA A 585 16.53 -36.75 8.80
N GLU A 586 16.74 -37.87 9.47
CA GLU A 586 15.93 -39.08 9.30
C GLU A 586 14.50 -38.86 9.82
N LEU A 587 14.39 -38.22 11.00
CA LEU A 587 13.08 -37.83 11.53
C LEU A 587 12.38 -36.80 10.63
N ALA A 588 13.12 -35.81 10.10
CA ALA A 588 12.56 -34.85 9.16
C ALA A 588 11.99 -35.51 7.90
N GLU A 589 12.72 -36.48 7.32
CA GLU A 589 12.30 -37.21 6.13
C GLU A 589 11.07 -38.09 6.41
N ALA A 590 11.06 -38.77 7.56
CA ALA A 590 9.91 -39.55 8.00
C ALA A 590 8.63 -38.71 8.13
N LEU A 591 8.71 -37.54 8.77
CA LEU A 591 7.56 -36.63 8.91
C LEU A 591 7.10 -36.08 7.57
N ARG A 592 8.04 -35.70 6.69
CA ARG A 592 7.76 -35.20 5.35
C ARG A 592 7.07 -36.23 4.47
N SER A 593 7.64 -37.43 4.38
CA SER A 593 7.08 -38.52 3.58
C SER A 593 5.67 -38.91 4.04
N ALA A 594 5.40 -38.86 5.35
CA ALA A 594 4.05 -39.07 5.87
C ALA A 594 3.08 -37.95 5.45
N ALA A 595 3.50 -36.68 5.54
CA ALA A 595 2.68 -35.52 5.16
C ALA A 595 2.37 -35.47 3.65
N GLU A 596 3.34 -35.82 2.80
CA GLU A 596 3.18 -35.81 1.33
C GLU A 596 2.11 -36.79 0.83
N ARG A 597 1.85 -37.89 1.56
CA ARG A 597 0.85 -38.89 1.17
C ARG A 597 -0.58 -38.41 1.35
N VAL A 598 -0.83 -37.44 2.25
CA VAL A 598 -2.17 -36.93 2.59
C VAL A 598 -2.11 -35.41 2.82
N PRO A 599 -2.02 -34.59 1.76
CA PRO A 599 -1.72 -33.16 1.86
C PRO A 599 -2.89 -32.28 2.35
N GLY A 600 -3.97 -32.88 2.87
CA GLY A 600 -5.22 -32.18 3.16
C GLY A 600 -5.31 -31.49 4.51
N LYS A 601 -4.39 -31.77 5.45
CA LYS A 601 -4.45 -31.26 6.83
C LYS A 601 -3.14 -30.57 7.22
N PRO A 602 -3.20 -29.45 7.96
CA PRO A 602 -2.00 -28.81 8.48
C PRO A 602 -1.28 -29.71 9.50
N VAL A 603 0.05 -29.74 9.38
CA VAL A 603 0.96 -30.40 10.33
C VAL A 603 1.87 -29.34 10.96
N LEU A 604 1.92 -29.33 12.29
CA LEU A 604 2.85 -28.50 13.07
C LEU A 604 3.79 -29.40 13.84
N VAL A 605 5.09 -29.07 13.84
CA VAL A 605 6.10 -29.78 14.64
C VAL A 605 6.60 -28.86 15.75
N VAL A 606 6.44 -29.32 16.99
CA VAL A 606 6.96 -28.69 18.20
C VAL A 606 8.13 -29.53 18.69
N HIS A 607 9.33 -28.93 18.73
CA HIS A 607 10.54 -29.66 19.08
C HIS A 607 11.33 -28.95 20.18
N VAL A 608 12.07 -29.73 20.98
CA VAL A 608 12.93 -29.22 22.07
C VAL A 608 14.34 -29.75 21.85
N GLU A 609 15.36 -28.89 21.87
CA GLU A 609 16.79 -29.26 21.69
C GLU A 609 17.11 -30.04 20.39
N LEU A 610 16.25 -29.98 19.37
CA LEU A 610 16.44 -30.59 18.05
C LEU A 610 16.61 -29.51 16.96
N GLY A 611 17.72 -28.76 17.03
CA GLY A 611 17.96 -27.63 16.11
C GLY A 611 18.08 -28.05 14.64
N GLY A 612 18.72 -29.19 14.36
CA GLY A 612 18.89 -29.72 13.01
C GLY A 612 17.58 -30.21 12.39
N LEU A 613 16.59 -30.62 13.21
CA LEU A 613 15.27 -31.05 12.73
C LEU A 613 14.54 -29.88 12.05
N ALA A 614 14.59 -28.68 12.63
CA ALA A 614 13.95 -27.49 12.06
C ALA A 614 14.60 -27.08 10.73
N GLU A 615 15.92 -27.19 10.62
CA GLU A 615 16.66 -26.94 9.37
C GLU A 615 16.29 -27.97 8.30
N ALA A 616 16.29 -29.27 8.65
CA ALA A 616 15.97 -30.36 7.75
C ALA A 616 14.50 -30.34 7.29
N LEU A 617 13.55 -30.00 8.16
CA LEU A 617 12.14 -29.81 7.81
C LEU A 617 11.93 -28.58 6.93
N SER A 618 12.71 -27.52 7.15
CA SER A 618 12.62 -26.34 6.32
C SER A 618 13.06 -26.61 4.89
N ALA A 619 13.97 -27.58 4.66
CA ALA A 619 14.51 -28.02 3.37
C ALA A 619 13.56 -28.76 2.43
N ALA A 620 12.38 -29.13 2.92
CA ALA A 620 11.37 -29.84 2.15
C ALA A 620 10.56 -28.89 1.26
N ALA A 621 10.44 -29.13 -0.06
CA ALA A 621 9.62 -28.35 -0.98
C ALA A 621 8.15 -28.21 -0.52
N SER A 622 7.52 -27.09 -0.88
CA SER A 622 6.12 -26.75 -0.53
C SER A 622 5.15 -27.90 -0.78
N THR A 623 4.27 -28.19 0.19
CA THR A 623 3.13 -29.12 0.05
C THR A 623 1.86 -28.45 -0.48
N ALA A 624 1.95 -27.20 -0.96
CA ALA A 624 0.80 -26.53 -1.57
C ALA A 624 0.26 -27.37 -2.74
N PRO A 625 -1.07 -27.57 -2.86
CA PRO A 625 -1.64 -28.26 -4.00
C PRO A 625 -1.20 -27.52 -5.27
N GLN A 626 -0.52 -28.23 -6.17
CA GLN A 626 -0.27 -27.71 -7.51
C GLN A 626 -1.61 -27.34 -8.12
N ALA A 627 -1.76 -26.10 -8.59
CA ALA A 627 -2.91 -25.71 -9.39
C ALA A 627 -2.95 -26.65 -10.60
N THR A 628 -3.86 -27.63 -10.58
CA THR A 628 -4.08 -28.54 -11.69
C THR A 628 -4.49 -27.70 -12.90
N THR A 629 -3.58 -27.57 -13.86
CA THR A 629 -3.87 -27.14 -15.23
C THR A 629 -4.69 -28.23 -15.92
N THR A 630 -5.95 -28.37 -15.55
CA THR A 630 -6.98 -29.04 -16.36
C THR A 630 -8.36 -28.57 -15.89
N ALA A 631 -8.97 -27.68 -16.66
CA ALA A 631 -10.43 -27.59 -16.70
C ALA A 631 -10.95 -28.81 -17.50
N PRO A 632 -12.10 -29.39 -17.11
CA PRO A 632 -13.33 -28.84 -17.68
C PRO A 632 -14.50 -28.74 -16.68
N GLY A 633 -15.22 -27.62 -16.77
CA GLY A 633 -16.67 -27.58 -16.52
C GLY A 633 -17.16 -27.75 -15.09
N ILE A 634 -17.09 -26.70 -14.27
CA ILE A 634 -18.08 -26.48 -13.22
C ILE A 634 -18.64 -25.07 -13.36
N ALA A 635 -19.97 -25.02 -13.51
CA ALA A 635 -20.76 -23.85 -13.81
C ALA A 635 -20.66 -22.76 -12.73
N ASN A 636 -20.15 -21.60 -13.15
CA ASN A 636 -20.67 -20.26 -12.89
C ASN A 636 -21.78 -20.17 -11.81
N ARG A 637 -21.38 -19.99 -10.54
CA ARG A 637 -22.18 -19.23 -9.56
C ARG A 637 -21.49 -17.88 -9.36
N ALA A 638 -22.21 -16.83 -9.74
CA ALA A 638 -21.74 -15.47 -9.83
C ALA A 638 -21.32 -14.88 -8.47
N HIS A 639 -20.06 -14.45 -8.37
CA HIS A 639 -19.63 -13.42 -7.43
C HIS A 639 -19.77 -12.04 -8.11
N PRO A 640 -20.29 -11.00 -7.44
CA PRO A 640 -20.66 -9.73 -8.08
C PRO A 640 -19.48 -8.79 -8.42
N PHE A 641 -18.23 -9.25 -8.32
CA PHE A 641 -17.05 -8.44 -8.62
C PHE A 641 -16.19 -9.13 -9.69
N ARG A 642 -16.57 -8.94 -10.96
CA ARG A 642 -15.68 -9.20 -12.09
C ARG A 642 -15.09 -7.87 -12.57
N PRO A 643 -13.77 -7.69 -12.61
CA PRO A 643 -13.18 -6.51 -13.24
C PRO A 643 -13.49 -6.56 -14.74
N LEU A 644 -14.01 -5.45 -15.28
CA LEU A 644 -14.12 -5.23 -16.72
C LEU A 644 -12.71 -5.33 -17.34
N HIS A 645 -12.52 -6.25 -18.27
CA HIS A 645 -11.33 -6.32 -19.11
C HIS A 645 -11.13 -4.98 -19.83
N CYS A 646 -9.93 -4.39 -19.72
CA CYS A 646 -9.46 -3.42 -20.72
C CYS A 646 -9.09 -4.18 -22.00
N PRO A 647 -9.37 -3.63 -23.20
CA PRO A 647 -8.83 -4.18 -24.44
C PRO A 647 -7.31 -3.98 -24.50
N ALA A 648 -6.62 -4.98 -25.06
CA ALA A 648 -5.20 -4.95 -25.38
C ALA A 648 -4.89 -3.86 -26.44
N ASP A 649 -3.63 -3.40 -26.45
CA ASP A 649 -3.10 -2.37 -27.35
C ASP A 649 -3.43 -2.64 -28.84
N PRO A 650 -3.64 -1.58 -29.66
CA PRO A 650 -3.85 -1.76 -31.10
C PRO A 650 -2.55 -2.23 -31.78
N PRO A 651 -2.65 -3.08 -32.82
CA PRO A 651 -1.49 -3.55 -33.56
C PRO A 651 -0.79 -2.38 -34.31
N PRO A 652 0.53 -2.46 -34.55
CA PRO A 652 1.24 -1.44 -35.31
C PRO A 652 0.76 -1.38 -36.76
N ALA A 653 0.68 -0.16 -37.29
CA ALA A 653 0.27 0.13 -38.66
C ALA A 653 1.20 -0.50 -39.70
N PRO A 654 0.68 -0.93 -40.87
CA PRO A 654 1.51 -1.46 -41.95
C PRO A 654 2.44 -0.37 -42.50
N SER A 655 3.71 -0.73 -42.66
CA SER A 655 4.70 0.07 -43.40
C SER A 655 4.34 0.09 -44.88
N ASP A 656 4.07 1.27 -45.42
CA ASP A 656 4.20 1.50 -46.86
C ASP A 656 5.69 1.62 -47.19
N THR A 657 6.10 0.86 -48.22
CA THR A 657 7.43 0.66 -48.82
C THR A 657 8.42 -0.28 -48.13
#